data_AF-A0A8T5QJ15-F1
#
_entry.id   AF-A0A8T5QJ15-F1
#
_cell.length_a   1.000
_cell.length_b   1.000
_cell.length_c   1.000
_cell.angle_alpha   90.00
_cell.angle_beta   90.00
_cell.angle_gamma   90.00
#
_symmetry.space_group_name_H-M   'P 1'
#
loop_
_entity.id
_entity.type
_entity.pdbx_description
1 polymer ?
#
loop_
_entity_poly.entity_id
_entity_poly.type
_entity_poly.pdbx_seq_one_letter_code
_entity_poly.pdbx_strand_id
1 'polypeptide(L)'
;MKKILITSALPYVNNVPHLGNIIGSVLSADVFARYCKSRGWTTRYICGADEHGTTTEAKALEEGLTPQQVCDKYCKLHKDIYDWFGIQFDEFGRTSTETHKKITQEIFLKLKENEYIVEDFLEELYCEKCKKSLADRFVEGTCPYCGFEHARGDQCDKCGHLLNAIELKNPKCKICGETPTKKSTKHLFLDLEKLQPELEKWIKQRSREGFWSENTITYTNAWLKEGLKKRCISRQLKWGIPIPLKGFEDMVFYVWFDAPIGYISITAHKFNDWKDWWKNPEHVSLYQFMGKDNVPFHTLIFPGTLIGTKDKYTLLYHINTTEYLNYEDGKFSKSRNIGVFGDDAMQLGLPADSFRYYLLVNRPEKADTVFSWDDFQDKLNHELIGTLGNLVNRTIVFLNKYYDSKVPEHDLGKDEEEFLYLIRDQENKITNLLGKVKLKEALKEILALCANGNKFFQAAEPWKNVKEKEVKEKDSKSNKKRADNALYILANLVKDIAILCEPYLPFTSEKIFKQLNVKAKKWDDLGVLSIDKAHKIGQAEVLFNKLVDDEKNKLKEQFSGKGKKEQQKSKISEGSYGTEGKKEVSVLARSAREGKEGFNLLNLKVAKIKEVKNHPDAEKLIILKLDLGREERQIVAGIKEWYKNEELKDKKIVVVTNLQPAEIRGEKSYGMLLAVEKAGNLGLVTVKKAEPGTQVLIEGAKPDNEIITLEEFKTVKLKAKDGKAYSDDKILKAGDEEVIVEKGVEGKIR
;
A
#
# COMPACT_ATOMS: atom_id res chain seq x y z
N MET A 1 16.05 -5.79 -31.76
CA MET A 1 15.87 -5.52 -30.32
C MET A 1 14.39 -5.55 -29.99
N LYS A 2 13.99 -6.16 -28.87
CA LYS A 2 12.59 -6.24 -28.45
C LYS A 2 12.15 -4.87 -27.89
N LYS A 3 11.06 -4.31 -28.40
CA LYS A 3 10.46 -3.07 -27.88
C LYS A 3 9.71 -3.37 -26.58
N ILE A 4 9.89 -2.56 -25.55
CA ILE A 4 9.23 -2.73 -24.25
C ILE A 4 8.16 -1.65 -24.10
N LEU A 5 6.90 -2.06 -24.20
CA LEU A 5 5.75 -1.19 -23.99
C LEU A 5 5.29 -1.34 -22.54
N ILE A 6 5.21 -0.25 -21.80
CA ILE A 6 4.85 -0.23 -20.39
C ILE A 6 3.59 0.61 -20.24
N THR A 7 2.60 0.09 -19.52
CA THR A 7 1.41 0.84 -19.14
C THR A 7 1.20 0.76 -17.64
N SER A 8 0.75 1.87 -17.05
CA SER A 8 0.18 1.90 -15.71
C SER A 8 -1.33 2.04 -15.84
N ALA A 9 -2.08 1.39 -14.94
CA ALA A 9 -3.53 1.57 -14.82
C ALA A 9 -3.90 3.06 -14.89
N LEU A 10 -4.88 3.39 -15.74
CA LEU A 10 -5.35 4.76 -15.89
C LEU A 10 -6.07 5.19 -14.60
N PRO A 11 -5.58 6.18 -13.86
CA PRO A 11 -6.29 6.70 -12.71
C PRO A 11 -7.61 7.38 -13.13
N TYR A 12 -8.67 7.09 -12.39
CA TYR A 12 -9.93 7.81 -12.52
C TYR A 12 -9.74 9.30 -12.19
N VAL A 13 -10.13 10.16 -13.13
CA VAL A 13 -9.87 11.61 -13.05
C VAL A 13 -10.69 12.30 -11.94
N ASN A 14 -11.77 11.70 -11.45
CA ASN A 14 -12.68 12.36 -10.52
C ASN A 14 -12.20 12.47 -9.07
N ASN A 15 -11.02 11.93 -8.75
CA ASN A 15 -10.45 11.93 -7.40
C ASN A 15 -8.96 12.26 -7.40
N VAL A 16 -8.46 12.80 -6.29
CA VAL A 16 -7.01 12.96 -6.10
C VAL A 16 -6.40 11.59 -5.76
N PRO A 17 -5.31 11.15 -6.41
CA PRO A 17 -4.68 9.87 -6.10
C PRO A 17 -4.04 9.91 -4.71
N HIS A 18 -4.24 8.86 -3.92
CA HIS A 18 -3.51 8.65 -2.67
C HIS A 18 -2.22 7.83 -2.88
N LEU A 19 -1.36 7.78 -1.87
CA LEU A 19 -0.09 7.04 -1.96
C LEU A 19 -0.26 5.57 -2.39
N GLY A 20 -1.38 4.95 -2.00
CA GLY A 20 -1.76 3.60 -2.42
C GLY A 20 -2.00 3.47 -3.93
N ASN A 21 -2.66 4.45 -4.58
CA ASN A 21 -2.79 4.45 -6.04
C ASN A 21 -1.44 4.63 -6.72
N ILE A 22 -0.60 5.50 -6.15
CA ILE A 22 0.73 5.82 -6.69
C ILE A 22 1.64 4.59 -6.68
N ILE A 23 1.81 3.93 -5.52
CA ILE A 23 2.64 2.72 -5.43
C ILE A 23 2.07 1.55 -6.22
N GLY A 24 0.75 1.41 -6.26
CA GLY A 24 0.10 0.28 -6.90
C GLY A 24 0.16 0.28 -8.42
N SER A 25 0.50 1.42 -9.03
CA SER A 25 0.51 1.55 -10.49
C SER A 25 1.66 2.43 -10.97
N VAL A 26 1.51 3.75 -10.96
CA VAL A 26 2.43 4.67 -11.68
C VAL A 26 3.87 4.65 -11.17
N LEU A 27 4.09 4.54 -9.87
CA LEU A 27 5.45 4.50 -9.29
C LEU A 27 6.14 3.16 -9.55
N SER A 28 5.39 2.06 -9.47
CA SER A 28 5.93 0.73 -9.81
C SER A 28 6.34 0.64 -11.28
N ALA A 29 5.52 1.16 -12.18
CA ALA A 29 5.81 1.20 -13.61
C ALA A 29 6.99 2.13 -13.93
N ASP A 30 7.10 3.27 -13.26
CA ASP A 30 8.19 4.24 -13.44
C ASP A 30 9.56 3.61 -13.15
N VAL A 31 9.69 2.89 -12.02
CA VAL A 31 10.93 2.18 -11.67
C VAL A 31 11.34 1.23 -12.79
N PHE A 32 10.40 0.42 -13.30
CA PHE A 32 10.74 -0.51 -14.37
C PHE A 32 11.05 0.22 -15.69
N ALA A 33 10.32 1.29 -16.01
CA ALA A 33 10.56 2.09 -17.21
C ALA A 33 11.95 2.74 -17.21
N ARG A 34 12.35 3.33 -16.08
CA ARG A 34 13.69 3.92 -15.89
C ARG A 34 14.79 2.86 -16.02
N TYR A 35 14.60 1.70 -15.39
CA TYR A 35 15.51 0.57 -15.57
C TYR A 35 15.61 0.13 -17.04
N CYS A 36 14.50 -0.04 -17.76
CA CYS A 36 14.55 -0.41 -19.17
C CYS A 36 15.29 0.64 -20.03
N LYS A 37 15.03 1.92 -19.78
CA LYS A 37 15.70 3.04 -20.49
C LYS A 37 17.20 3.08 -20.16
N SER A 38 17.59 2.85 -18.92
CA SER A 38 19.01 2.83 -18.50
C SER A 38 19.77 1.61 -19.05
N ARG A 39 19.08 0.50 -19.32
CA ARG A 39 19.58 -0.67 -20.07
C ARG A 39 19.68 -0.42 -21.59
N GLY A 40 19.28 0.77 -22.08
CA GLY A 40 19.28 1.10 -23.50
C GLY A 40 18.18 0.39 -24.31
N TRP A 41 17.17 -0.18 -23.67
CA TRP A 41 16.06 -0.81 -24.39
C TRP A 41 15.16 0.24 -25.02
N THR A 42 14.60 -0.08 -26.19
CA THR A 42 13.59 0.77 -26.82
C THR A 42 12.29 0.66 -26.01
N THR A 43 12.03 1.67 -25.18
CA THR A 43 10.94 1.65 -24.19
C THR A 43 9.96 2.78 -24.41
N ARG A 44 8.66 2.49 -24.23
CA ARG A 44 7.59 3.50 -24.11
C ARG A 44 6.78 3.24 -22.86
N TYR A 45 6.66 4.23 -22.01
CA TYR A 45 5.83 4.23 -20.81
C TYR A 45 4.64 5.16 -20.99
N ILE A 46 3.44 4.58 -21.09
CA ILE A 46 2.19 5.26 -21.41
C ILE A 46 1.23 5.17 -20.21
N CYS A 47 0.62 6.30 -19.86
CA CYS A 47 -0.49 6.36 -18.92
C CYS A 47 -1.41 7.54 -19.29
N GLY A 48 -2.40 7.85 -18.48
CA GLY A 48 -3.32 8.96 -18.71
C GLY A 48 -4.49 8.92 -17.74
N ALA A 49 -5.35 9.92 -17.82
CA ALA A 49 -6.56 9.99 -17.02
C ALA A 49 -7.70 9.19 -17.67
N ASP A 50 -8.40 8.38 -16.87
CA ASP A 50 -9.69 7.81 -17.23
C ASP A 50 -10.82 8.77 -16.86
N GLU A 51 -11.52 9.28 -17.87
CA GLU A 51 -12.36 10.47 -17.76
C GLU A 51 -13.86 10.19 -17.88
N HIS A 52 -14.27 9.02 -18.37
CA HIS A 52 -15.68 8.72 -18.64
C HIS A 52 -16.40 8.09 -17.43
N GLY A 53 -17.73 8.03 -17.52
CA GLY A 53 -18.58 7.31 -16.57
C GLY A 53 -19.33 8.18 -15.58
N THR A 54 -20.24 7.53 -14.85
CA THR A 54 -21.21 8.18 -13.95
C THR A 54 -20.56 8.95 -12.80
N THR A 55 -19.38 8.52 -12.35
CA THR A 55 -18.65 9.15 -11.25
C THR A 55 -18.14 10.55 -11.63
N THR A 56 -17.76 10.76 -12.89
CA THR A 56 -17.39 12.08 -13.40
C THR A 56 -18.60 13.00 -13.48
N GLU A 57 -19.75 12.53 -13.98
CA GLU A 57 -21.00 13.32 -14.01
C GLU A 57 -21.45 13.72 -12.60
N ALA A 58 -21.38 12.79 -11.64
CA ALA A 58 -21.72 13.06 -10.24
C ALA A 58 -20.78 14.12 -9.64
N LYS A 59 -19.47 13.99 -9.89
CA LYS A 59 -18.48 14.94 -9.38
C LYS A 59 -18.63 16.34 -10.01
N ALA A 60 -18.95 16.39 -11.29
CA ALA A 60 -19.27 17.62 -12.02
C ALA A 60 -20.49 18.32 -11.41
N LEU A 61 -21.55 17.56 -11.12
CA LEU A 61 -22.73 18.10 -10.44
C LEU A 61 -22.40 18.61 -9.02
N GLU A 62 -21.62 17.87 -8.24
CA GLU A 62 -21.19 18.26 -6.89
C GLU A 62 -20.37 19.56 -6.87
N GLU A 63 -19.53 19.79 -7.88
CA GLU A 63 -18.68 20.98 -7.98
C GLU A 63 -19.32 22.14 -8.78
N GLY A 64 -20.53 21.94 -9.33
CA GLY A 64 -21.18 22.95 -10.18
C GLY A 64 -20.43 23.19 -11.50
N LEU A 65 -19.76 22.16 -12.03
CA LEU A 65 -18.95 22.20 -13.25
C LEU A 65 -19.55 21.28 -14.33
N THR A 66 -19.09 21.41 -15.58
CA THR A 66 -19.34 20.38 -16.60
C THR A 66 -18.39 19.19 -16.42
N PRO A 67 -18.72 17.98 -16.92
CA PRO A 67 -17.81 16.84 -16.90
C PRO A 67 -16.43 17.16 -17.49
N GLN A 68 -16.37 17.83 -18.65
CA GLN A 68 -15.11 18.25 -19.27
C GLN A 68 -14.28 19.15 -18.34
N GLN A 69 -14.90 20.13 -17.67
CA GLN A 69 -14.20 21.02 -16.75
C GLN A 69 -13.62 20.28 -15.53
N VAL A 70 -14.34 19.29 -14.98
CA VAL A 70 -13.80 18.43 -13.92
C VAL A 70 -12.61 17.63 -14.42
N CYS A 71 -12.74 17.01 -15.60
CA CYS A 71 -11.65 16.25 -16.20
C CYS A 71 -10.42 17.12 -16.43
N ASP A 72 -10.58 18.32 -16.99
CA ASP A 72 -9.47 19.25 -17.25
C ASP A 72 -8.75 19.64 -15.95
N LYS A 73 -9.52 19.98 -14.92
CA LYS A 73 -9.00 20.35 -13.59
C LYS A 73 -8.18 19.22 -12.98
N TYR A 74 -8.74 18.02 -12.92
CA TYR A 74 -8.11 16.91 -12.20
C TYR A 74 -7.04 16.18 -13.03
N CYS A 75 -7.17 16.13 -14.36
CA CYS A 75 -6.09 15.62 -15.22
C CYS A 75 -4.82 16.44 -15.04
N LYS A 76 -4.94 17.77 -14.94
CA LYS A 76 -3.81 18.65 -14.62
C LYS A 76 -3.25 18.33 -13.23
N LEU A 77 -4.11 18.24 -12.21
CA LEU A 77 -3.68 17.91 -10.85
C LEU A 77 -2.94 16.57 -10.76
N HIS A 78 -3.42 15.54 -11.46
CA HIS A 78 -2.75 14.24 -11.54
C HIS A 78 -1.36 14.38 -12.16
N LYS A 79 -1.24 15.10 -13.27
CA LYS A 79 0.04 15.35 -13.93
C LYS A 79 1.02 16.08 -13.01
N ASP A 80 0.56 17.13 -12.32
CA ASP A 80 1.37 17.91 -11.38
C ASP A 80 1.88 17.02 -10.21
N ILE A 81 1.01 16.15 -9.67
CA ILE A 81 1.38 15.18 -8.63
C ILE A 81 2.43 14.19 -9.16
N TYR A 82 2.20 13.61 -10.33
CA TYR A 82 3.11 12.60 -10.89
C TYR A 82 4.47 13.21 -11.27
N ASP A 83 4.49 14.44 -11.77
CA ASP A 83 5.74 15.16 -12.04
C ASP A 83 6.53 15.45 -10.77
N TRP A 84 5.85 15.84 -9.69
CA TRP A 84 6.50 16.03 -8.39
C TRP A 84 7.07 14.72 -7.82
N PHE A 85 6.35 13.61 -7.98
CA PHE A 85 6.88 12.27 -7.67
C PHE A 85 8.00 11.82 -8.62
N GLY A 86 8.36 12.61 -9.64
CA GLY A 86 9.37 12.27 -10.62
C GLY A 86 8.97 11.10 -11.52
N ILE A 87 7.68 10.93 -11.84
CA ILE A 87 7.23 9.90 -12.77
C ILE A 87 7.48 10.35 -14.21
N GLN A 88 8.23 9.57 -14.99
CA GLN A 88 8.63 9.92 -16.35
C GLN A 88 7.85 9.12 -17.41
N PHE A 89 6.61 9.52 -17.63
CA PHE A 89 5.84 9.04 -18.79
C PHE A 89 6.46 9.52 -20.10
N ASP A 90 6.46 8.66 -21.11
CA ASP A 90 6.68 9.10 -22.50
C ASP A 90 5.42 9.81 -23.03
N GLU A 91 4.25 9.45 -22.51
CA GLU A 91 3.01 10.22 -22.68
C GLU A 91 2.04 9.99 -21.50
N PHE A 92 1.48 11.08 -20.99
CA PHE A 92 0.34 11.07 -20.06
C PHE A 92 -0.88 11.71 -20.74
N GLY A 93 -1.74 10.87 -21.31
CA GLY A 93 -2.87 11.31 -22.14
C GLY A 93 -4.22 11.28 -21.43
N ARG A 94 -5.30 11.25 -22.23
CA ARG A 94 -6.69 11.38 -21.77
C ARG A 94 -7.62 10.49 -22.61
N THR A 95 -8.68 9.95 -22.01
CA THR A 95 -9.68 9.15 -22.73
C THR A 95 -10.79 9.98 -23.40
N SER A 96 -10.91 11.28 -23.11
CA SER A 96 -11.91 12.19 -23.70
C SER A 96 -11.51 12.80 -25.07
N THR A 97 -10.67 12.11 -25.85
CA THR A 97 -10.15 12.64 -27.13
C THR A 97 -10.89 12.07 -28.35
N GLU A 98 -10.89 12.82 -29.46
CA GLU A 98 -11.42 12.31 -30.74
C GLU A 98 -10.65 11.08 -31.25
N THR A 99 -9.34 10.98 -30.95
CA THR A 99 -8.55 9.78 -31.27
C THR A 99 -9.05 8.57 -30.49
N HIS A 100 -9.36 8.72 -29.20
CA HIS A 100 -9.92 7.66 -28.37
C HIS A 100 -11.29 7.21 -28.89
N LYS A 101 -12.18 8.16 -29.16
CA LYS A 101 -13.50 7.89 -29.76
C LYS A 101 -13.38 7.06 -31.04
N LYS A 102 -12.54 7.47 -31.99
CA LYS A 102 -12.36 6.75 -33.27
C LYS A 102 -11.88 5.32 -33.06
N ILE A 103 -10.83 5.11 -32.28
CA ILE A 103 -10.25 3.77 -32.07
C ILE A 103 -11.22 2.85 -31.31
N THR A 104 -11.92 3.36 -30.30
CA THR A 104 -12.95 2.60 -29.58
C THR A 104 -14.07 2.16 -30.52
N GLN A 105 -14.55 3.06 -31.37
CA GLN A 105 -15.58 2.76 -32.37
C GLN A 105 -15.09 1.76 -33.42
N GLU A 106 -13.84 1.87 -33.90
CA GLU A 106 -13.23 0.92 -34.84
C GLU A 106 -13.14 -0.50 -34.24
N ILE A 107 -12.66 -0.62 -33.00
CA ILE A 107 -12.58 -1.91 -32.29
C ILE A 107 -13.96 -2.51 -32.10
N PHE A 108 -14.95 -1.70 -31.69
CA PHE A 108 -16.34 -2.14 -31.55
C PHE A 108 -16.92 -2.66 -32.87
N LEU A 109 -16.75 -1.92 -33.97
CA LEU A 109 -17.27 -2.32 -35.27
C LEU A 109 -16.63 -3.63 -35.76
N LYS A 110 -15.33 -3.84 -35.50
CA LYS A 110 -14.64 -5.10 -35.79
C LYS A 110 -15.17 -6.27 -34.95
N LEU A 111 -15.42 -6.06 -33.66
CA LEU A 111 -16.04 -7.07 -32.81
C LEU A 111 -17.45 -7.44 -33.29
N LYS A 112 -18.22 -6.46 -33.77
CA LYS A 112 -19.55 -6.68 -34.32
C LYS A 112 -19.49 -7.43 -35.66
N GLU A 113 -18.57 -7.07 -36.55
CA GLU A 113 -18.30 -7.78 -37.80
C GLU A 113 -17.96 -9.26 -37.56
N ASN A 114 -17.19 -9.54 -36.51
CA ASN A 114 -16.81 -10.90 -36.10
C ASN A 114 -17.83 -11.60 -35.19
N GLU A 115 -19.05 -11.05 -35.06
CA GLU A 115 -20.16 -11.64 -34.30
C GLU A 115 -19.82 -11.92 -32.80
N TYR A 116 -19.06 -11.02 -32.18
CA TYR A 116 -18.80 -11.03 -30.72
C TYR A 116 -19.59 -9.96 -29.97
N ILE A 117 -20.36 -9.15 -30.68
CA ILE A 117 -21.31 -8.21 -30.09
C ILE A 117 -22.72 -8.77 -30.25
N VAL A 118 -23.42 -8.90 -29.13
CA VAL A 118 -24.81 -9.35 -29.09
C VAL A 118 -25.70 -8.27 -28.49
N GLU A 119 -26.94 -8.21 -28.97
CA GLU A 119 -27.97 -7.33 -28.45
C GLU A 119 -28.85 -8.15 -27.49
N ASP A 120 -29.08 -7.62 -26.29
CA ASP A 120 -30.00 -8.21 -25.32
C ASP A 120 -30.71 -7.10 -24.54
N PHE A 121 -31.79 -7.42 -23.86
CA PHE A 121 -32.56 -6.47 -23.07
C PHE A 121 -32.18 -6.56 -21.59
N LEU A 122 -31.96 -5.41 -20.96
CA LEU A 122 -31.88 -5.31 -19.51
C LEU A 122 -33.17 -4.69 -18.98
N GLU A 123 -33.78 -5.36 -18.01
CA GLU A 123 -34.84 -4.76 -17.21
C GLU A 123 -34.23 -3.91 -16.11
N GLU A 124 -34.55 -2.62 -16.10
CA GLU A 124 -34.14 -1.68 -15.07
C GLU A 124 -35.38 -1.00 -14.47
N LEU A 125 -35.23 -0.49 -13.24
CA LEU A 125 -36.23 0.39 -12.65
C LEU A 125 -36.02 1.82 -13.14
N TYR A 126 -37.04 2.41 -13.75
CA TYR A 126 -37.04 3.77 -14.28
C TYR A 126 -37.95 4.67 -13.46
N CYS A 127 -37.47 5.84 -13.05
CA CYS A 127 -38.29 6.83 -12.37
C CYS A 127 -38.80 7.86 -13.39
N GLU A 128 -40.10 7.85 -13.67
CA GLU A 128 -40.74 8.78 -14.61
C GLU A 128 -40.58 10.25 -14.18
N LYS A 129 -40.68 10.52 -12.87
CA LYS A 129 -40.51 11.87 -12.32
C LYS A 129 -39.08 12.38 -12.41
N CYS A 130 -38.09 11.53 -12.12
CA CYS A 130 -36.67 11.89 -12.23
C CYS A 130 -36.14 11.76 -13.66
N LYS A 131 -36.92 11.19 -14.58
CA LYS A 131 -36.57 10.87 -15.97
C LYS A 131 -35.23 10.15 -16.12
N LYS A 132 -35.00 9.14 -15.28
CA LYS A 132 -33.76 8.33 -15.33
C LYS A 132 -33.95 6.92 -14.78
N SER A 133 -33.12 5.99 -15.26
CA SER A 133 -32.92 4.68 -14.64
C SER A 133 -32.33 4.83 -13.23
N LEU A 134 -32.76 3.97 -12.32
CA LEU A 134 -32.34 3.96 -10.92
C LEU A 134 -31.31 2.85 -10.70
N ALA A 135 -30.10 3.24 -10.29
CA ALA A 135 -29.15 2.30 -9.71
C ALA A 135 -29.68 1.76 -8.37
N ASP A 136 -29.27 0.55 -7.99
CA ASP A 136 -29.73 -0.18 -6.79
C ASP A 136 -29.76 0.68 -5.51
N ARG A 137 -28.76 1.54 -5.33
CA ARG A 137 -28.65 2.45 -4.17
C ARG A 137 -29.77 3.50 -4.09
N PHE A 138 -30.40 3.82 -5.21
CA PHE A 138 -31.51 4.76 -5.32
C PHE A 138 -32.88 4.05 -5.33
N VAL A 139 -32.90 2.74 -5.12
CA VAL A 139 -34.10 1.92 -5.02
C VAL A 139 -34.23 1.42 -3.58
N GLU A 140 -35.42 1.58 -3.04
CA GLU A 140 -35.83 0.99 -1.76
C GLU A 140 -37.15 0.26 -1.97
N GLY A 141 -37.41 -0.83 -1.25
CA GLY A 141 -38.68 -1.53 -1.34
C GLY A 141 -38.79 -2.69 -0.36
N THR A 142 -39.88 -3.43 -0.47
CA THR A 142 -40.13 -4.59 0.37
C THR A 142 -39.36 -5.82 -0.13
N CYS A 143 -38.53 -6.41 0.74
CA CYS A 143 -37.76 -7.61 0.45
C CYS A 143 -38.69 -8.78 0.07
N PRO A 144 -38.49 -9.43 -1.09
CA PRO A 144 -39.36 -10.52 -1.53
C PRO A 144 -39.21 -11.79 -0.68
N TYR A 145 -38.09 -11.96 0.04
CA TYR A 145 -37.77 -13.14 0.84
C TYR A 145 -38.26 -13.05 2.29
N CYS A 146 -38.12 -11.91 2.96
CA CYS A 146 -38.42 -11.76 4.39
C CYS A 146 -39.44 -10.67 4.73
N GLY A 147 -40.00 -9.99 3.72
CA GLY A 147 -41.02 -8.94 3.90
C GLY A 147 -40.52 -7.63 4.54
N PHE A 148 -39.21 -7.40 4.64
CA PHE A 148 -38.68 -6.15 5.19
C PHE A 148 -38.97 -4.97 4.27
N GLU A 149 -39.72 -3.97 4.72
CA GLU A 149 -40.28 -2.90 3.86
C GLU A 149 -39.25 -1.89 3.31
N HIS A 150 -38.05 -1.85 3.90
CA HIS A 150 -37.01 -0.87 3.60
C HIS A 150 -35.73 -1.52 3.03
N ALA A 151 -35.86 -2.63 2.31
CA ALA A 151 -34.73 -3.29 1.67
C ALA A 151 -34.17 -2.44 0.52
N ARG A 152 -32.85 -2.47 0.34
CA ARG A 152 -32.16 -1.76 -0.73
C ARG A 152 -32.18 -2.60 -2.01
N GLY A 153 -31.96 -1.96 -3.16
CA GLY A 153 -31.93 -2.65 -4.45
C GLY A 153 -30.88 -3.74 -4.59
N ASP A 154 -29.80 -3.67 -3.80
CA ASP A 154 -28.64 -4.57 -3.85
C ASP A 154 -28.64 -5.61 -2.72
N GLN A 155 -29.24 -5.29 -1.57
CA GLN A 155 -29.21 -6.15 -0.40
C GLN A 155 -30.34 -5.81 0.59
N CYS A 156 -30.92 -6.84 1.22
CA CYS A 156 -31.80 -6.68 2.36
C CYS A 156 -31.01 -6.59 3.66
N ASP A 157 -31.08 -5.46 4.37
CA ASP A 157 -30.36 -5.27 5.64
C ASP A 157 -30.93 -6.12 6.80
N LYS A 158 -32.15 -6.66 6.68
CA LYS A 158 -32.77 -7.53 7.70
C LYS A 158 -32.33 -9.00 7.60
N CYS A 159 -32.31 -9.56 6.39
CA CYS A 159 -31.99 -10.99 6.19
C CYS A 159 -30.64 -11.24 5.49
N GLY A 160 -29.93 -10.18 5.08
CA GLY A 160 -28.62 -10.26 4.43
C GLY A 160 -28.63 -10.71 2.98
N HIS A 161 -29.79 -11.09 2.42
CA HIS A 161 -29.91 -11.59 1.05
C HIS A 161 -29.49 -10.52 0.03
N LEU A 162 -28.68 -10.89 -0.95
CA LEU A 162 -28.36 -10.05 -2.10
C LEU A 162 -29.56 -10.02 -3.03
N LEU A 163 -29.98 -8.83 -3.46
CA LEU A 163 -31.17 -8.62 -4.25
C LEU A 163 -30.81 -8.02 -5.60
N ASN A 164 -31.68 -8.22 -6.58
CA ASN A 164 -31.75 -7.34 -7.74
C ASN A 164 -32.91 -6.36 -7.53
N ALA A 165 -32.70 -5.07 -7.85
CA ALA A 165 -33.67 -4.02 -7.58
C ALA A 165 -35.05 -4.31 -8.19
N ILE A 166 -35.09 -4.98 -9.35
CA ILE A 166 -36.33 -5.36 -10.05
C ILE A 166 -37.18 -6.42 -9.31
N GLU A 167 -36.59 -7.11 -8.33
CA GLU A 167 -37.22 -8.15 -7.51
C GLU A 167 -37.90 -7.58 -6.26
N LEU A 168 -37.59 -6.33 -5.90
CA LEU A 168 -38.22 -5.65 -4.77
C LEU A 168 -39.72 -5.48 -5.02
N LYS A 169 -40.52 -5.81 -4.01
CA LYS A 169 -41.96 -5.51 -4.01
C LYS A 169 -42.14 -4.04 -3.60
N ASN A 170 -43.10 -3.35 -4.20
CA ASN A 170 -43.35 -1.93 -3.94
C ASN A 170 -42.06 -1.05 -3.99
N PRO A 171 -41.28 -1.11 -5.08
CA PRO A 171 -40.06 -0.31 -5.17
C PRO A 171 -40.41 1.17 -5.10
N LYS A 172 -39.51 1.97 -4.56
CA LYS A 172 -39.59 3.42 -4.41
C LYS A 172 -38.25 4.04 -4.79
N CYS A 173 -38.33 5.17 -5.49
CA CYS A 173 -37.18 6.00 -5.80
C CYS A 173 -36.75 6.78 -4.56
N LYS A 174 -35.56 6.52 -4.01
CA LYS A 174 -35.02 7.27 -2.86
C LYS A 174 -34.83 8.77 -3.12
N ILE A 175 -34.83 9.20 -4.38
CA ILE A 175 -34.60 10.59 -4.77
C ILE A 175 -35.89 11.41 -4.66
N CYS A 176 -37.03 10.85 -5.07
CA CYS A 176 -38.28 11.61 -5.20
C CYS A 176 -39.51 10.94 -4.56
N GLY A 177 -39.35 9.73 -4.01
CA GLY A 177 -40.40 8.95 -3.34
C GLY A 177 -41.35 8.17 -4.25
N GLU A 178 -41.33 8.40 -5.57
CA GLU A 178 -42.25 7.73 -6.50
C GLU A 178 -41.90 6.26 -6.76
N THR A 179 -42.93 5.47 -7.08
CA THR A 179 -42.80 4.09 -7.53
C THR A 179 -42.19 4.05 -8.94
N PRO A 180 -40.98 3.49 -9.13
CA PRO A 180 -40.40 3.34 -10.44
C PRO A 180 -41.11 2.25 -11.24
N THR A 181 -41.14 2.41 -12.57
CA THR A 181 -41.68 1.44 -13.53
C THR A 181 -40.56 0.52 -14.01
N LYS A 182 -40.91 -0.72 -14.38
CA LYS A 182 -39.97 -1.60 -15.07
C LYS A 182 -39.85 -1.14 -16.51
N LYS A 183 -38.63 -0.85 -16.96
CA LYS A 183 -38.33 -0.49 -18.34
C LYS A 183 -37.34 -1.49 -18.90
N SER A 184 -37.72 -2.12 -20.00
CA SER A 184 -36.83 -2.97 -20.77
C SER A 184 -36.06 -2.10 -21.75
N THR A 185 -34.75 -2.01 -21.56
CA THR A 185 -33.88 -1.20 -22.40
C THR A 185 -32.94 -2.13 -23.17
N LYS A 186 -32.81 -1.90 -24.47
CA LYS A 186 -31.92 -2.68 -25.32
C LYS A 186 -30.48 -2.28 -25.06
N HIS A 187 -29.61 -3.25 -24.84
CA HIS A 187 -28.19 -3.07 -24.54
C HIS A 187 -27.32 -3.94 -25.45
N LEU A 188 -26.07 -3.50 -25.61
CA LEU A 188 -25.01 -4.25 -26.28
C LEU A 188 -24.14 -4.99 -25.27
N PHE A 189 -23.76 -6.22 -25.61
CA PHE A 189 -22.92 -7.08 -24.79
C PHE A 189 -21.75 -7.62 -25.61
N LEU A 190 -20.58 -7.70 -24.97
CA LEU A 190 -19.44 -8.45 -25.45
C LEU A 190 -19.62 -9.93 -25.05
N ASP A 191 -19.62 -10.81 -26.05
CA ASP A 191 -19.78 -12.25 -25.88
C ASP A 191 -18.45 -12.91 -25.47
N LEU A 192 -18.11 -12.77 -24.18
CA LEU A 192 -16.93 -13.40 -23.60
C LEU A 192 -17.05 -14.92 -23.50
N GLU A 193 -18.27 -15.48 -23.49
CA GLU A 193 -18.53 -16.93 -23.54
C GLU A 193 -17.93 -17.50 -24.83
N LYS A 194 -18.25 -16.88 -25.97
CA LYS A 194 -17.72 -17.27 -27.29
C LYS A 194 -16.20 -17.08 -27.39
N LEU A 195 -15.62 -16.13 -26.65
CA LEU A 195 -14.17 -15.84 -26.65
C LEU A 195 -13.36 -16.71 -25.68
N GLN A 196 -14.01 -17.33 -24.68
CA GLN A 196 -13.33 -18.03 -23.60
C GLN A 196 -12.31 -19.09 -24.07
N PRO A 197 -12.60 -19.98 -25.05
CA PRO A 197 -11.64 -21.01 -25.45
C PRO A 197 -10.32 -20.45 -25.98
N GLU A 198 -10.37 -19.35 -26.75
CA GLU A 198 -9.19 -18.68 -27.29
C GLU A 198 -8.43 -17.92 -26.19
N LEU A 199 -9.16 -17.26 -25.28
CA LEU A 199 -8.60 -16.58 -24.12
C LEU A 199 -7.86 -17.53 -23.19
N GLU A 200 -8.45 -18.67 -22.85
CA GLU A 200 -7.84 -19.67 -21.98
C GLU A 200 -6.52 -20.19 -22.54
N LYS A 201 -6.50 -20.48 -23.84
CA LYS A 201 -5.28 -20.90 -24.54
C LYS A 201 -4.20 -19.83 -24.45
N TRP A 202 -4.56 -18.57 -24.72
CA TRP A 202 -3.64 -17.44 -24.64
C TRP A 202 -3.13 -17.20 -23.21
N ILE A 203 -4.00 -17.20 -22.20
CA ILE A 203 -3.66 -17.00 -20.78
C ILE A 203 -2.71 -18.11 -20.29
N LYS A 204 -3.00 -19.37 -20.62
CA LYS A 204 -2.18 -20.52 -20.21
C LYS A 204 -0.75 -20.43 -20.76
N GLN A 205 -0.58 -19.92 -21.98
CA GLN A 205 0.72 -19.68 -22.58
C GLN A 205 1.40 -18.44 -21.98
N ARG A 206 0.73 -17.28 -22.00
CA ARG A 206 1.33 -16.00 -21.62
C ARG A 206 1.64 -15.89 -20.13
N SER A 207 0.82 -16.48 -19.26
CA SER A 207 1.10 -16.48 -17.81
C SER A 207 2.45 -17.12 -17.47
N ARG A 208 2.87 -18.12 -18.25
CA ARG A 208 4.17 -18.79 -18.10
C ARG A 208 5.30 -17.99 -18.73
N GLU A 209 5.15 -17.62 -20.00
CA GLU A 209 6.18 -16.87 -20.75
C GLU A 209 6.47 -15.49 -20.14
N GLY A 210 5.45 -14.87 -19.58
CA GLY A 210 5.48 -13.56 -18.96
C GLY A 210 5.69 -13.58 -17.45
N PHE A 211 5.85 -14.76 -16.82
CA PHE A 211 6.06 -14.89 -15.38
C PHE A 211 5.03 -14.13 -14.53
N TRP A 212 3.73 -14.34 -14.81
CA TRP A 212 2.67 -13.70 -14.04
C TRP A 212 2.73 -14.18 -12.57
N SER A 213 2.38 -13.30 -11.65
CA SER A 213 2.34 -13.62 -10.23
C SER A 213 1.23 -14.65 -9.91
N GLU A 214 1.47 -15.48 -8.90
CA GLU A 214 0.55 -16.55 -8.50
C GLU A 214 -0.84 -16.03 -8.11
N ASN A 215 -0.92 -14.87 -7.44
CA ASN A 215 -2.20 -14.22 -7.11
C ASN A 215 -2.99 -13.87 -8.38
N THR A 216 -2.33 -13.31 -9.40
CA THR A 216 -2.95 -12.96 -10.68
C THR A 216 -3.45 -14.20 -11.43
N ILE A 217 -2.65 -15.27 -11.46
CA ILE A 217 -3.03 -16.54 -12.09
C ILE A 217 -4.22 -17.14 -11.36
N THR A 218 -4.17 -17.21 -10.03
CA THR A 218 -5.25 -17.75 -9.19
C THR A 218 -6.56 -17.00 -9.43
N TYR A 219 -6.50 -15.66 -9.41
CA TYR A 219 -7.67 -14.82 -9.61
C TYR A 219 -8.25 -14.96 -11.03
N THR A 220 -7.39 -14.95 -12.05
CA THR A 220 -7.82 -15.11 -13.45
C THR A 220 -8.45 -16.50 -13.68
N ASN A 221 -7.85 -17.56 -13.12
CA ASN A 221 -8.37 -18.92 -13.26
C ASN A 221 -9.71 -19.13 -12.53
N ALA A 222 -9.95 -18.42 -11.42
CA ALA A 222 -11.24 -18.48 -10.73
C ALA A 222 -12.38 -18.00 -11.65
N TRP A 223 -12.16 -16.90 -12.38
CA TRP A 223 -13.11 -16.37 -13.37
C TRP A 223 -13.34 -17.32 -14.54
N LEU A 224 -12.28 -17.92 -15.08
CA LEU A 224 -12.38 -18.89 -16.18
C LEU A 224 -13.17 -20.14 -15.74
N LYS A 225 -12.92 -20.63 -14.52
CA LYS A 225 -13.60 -21.82 -13.98
C LYS A 225 -15.10 -21.61 -13.76
N GLU A 226 -15.54 -20.39 -13.40
CA GLU A 226 -16.97 -20.06 -13.31
C GLU A 226 -17.66 -20.11 -14.69
N GLY A 227 -16.89 -19.92 -15.76
CA GLY A 227 -17.40 -19.61 -17.09
C GLY A 227 -17.57 -18.09 -17.24
N LEU A 228 -16.90 -17.53 -18.25
CA LEU A 228 -17.09 -16.13 -18.60
C LEU A 228 -18.53 -15.94 -19.06
N LYS A 229 -19.13 -14.80 -18.72
CA LYS A 229 -20.50 -14.43 -19.11
C LYS A 229 -20.46 -13.27 -20.08
N LYS A 230 -21.50 -13.11 -20.90
CA LYS A 230 -21.74 -11.88 -21.68
C LYS A 230 -21.63 -10.64 -20.78
N ARG A 231 -20.89 -9.62 -21.21
CA ARG A 231 -20.69 -8.37 -20.44
C ARG A 231 -21.32 -7.19 -21.15
N CYS A 232 -22.23 -6.49 -20.47
CA CYS A 232 -22.87 -5.30 -21.03
C CYS A 232 -21.84 -4.16 -21.21
N ILE A 233 -21.67 -3.72 -22.45
CA ILE A 233 -20.71 -2.68 -22.87
C ILE A 233 -21.37 -1.33 -23.18
N SER A 234 -22.67 -1.17 -22.91
CA SER A 234 -23.42 0.06 -23.19
C SER A 234 -24.04 0.62 -21.92
N ARG A 235 -24.14 1.94 -21.82
CA ARG A 235 -24.78 2.65 -20.69
C ARG A 235 -25.58 3.83 -21.20
N GLN A 236 -26.69 4.11 -20.52
CA GLN A 236 -27.48 5.30 -20.76
C GLN A 236 -26.92 6.48 -19.94
N LEU A 237 -25.82 7.05 -20.42
CA LEU A 237 -25.15 8.22 -19.85
C LEU A 237 -24.92 9.25 -20.94
N LYS A 238 -24.72 10.53 -20.55
CA LYS A 238 -24.38 11.59 -21.51
C LYS A 238 -22.87 11.72 -21.69
N TRP A 239 -22.10 11.45 -20.64
CA TRP A 239 -20.64 11.56 -20.63
C TRP A 239 -19.95 10.22 -20.89
N GLY A 240 -19.57 9.98 -22.14
CA GLY A 240 -18.82 8.81 -22.60
C GLY A 240 -18.71 8.77 -24.13
N ILE A 241 -18.10 7.71 -24.67
CA ILE A 241 -17.97 7.54 -26.11
C ILE A 241 -19.29 7.08 -26.75
N PRO A 242 -19.85 7.82 -27.72
CA PRO A 242 -21.12 7.46 -28.34
C PRO A 242 -21.00 6.17 -29.17
N ILE A 243 -22.06 5.37 -29.15
CA ILE A 243 -22.11 4.08 -29.86
C ILE A 243 -22.49 4.34 -31.33
N PRO A 244 -21.69 3.88 -32.33
CA PRO A 244 -21.93 4.15 -33.75
C PRO A 244 -22.93 3.13 -34.33
N LEU A 245 -24.10 2.98 -33.70
CA LEU A 245 -25.14 2.03 -34.10
C LEU A 245 -26.52 2.66 -34.00
N LYS A 246 -27.35 2.45 -35.03
CA LYS A 246 -28.73 2.93 -35.06
C LYS A 246 -29.55 2.31 -33.91
N GLY A 247 -30.32 3.12 -33.19
CA GLY A 247 -31.10 2.72 -32.01
C GLY A 247 -30.34 2.80 -30.68
N PHE A 248 -29.09 3.29 -30.69
CA PHE A 248 -28.25 3.50 -29.51
C PHE A 248 -27.75 4.95 -29.40
N GLU A 249 -28.45 5.90 -30.02
CA GLU A 249 -28.06 7.31 -30.12
C GLU A 249 -27.96 8.01 -28.75
N ASP A 250 -28.79 7.60 -27.79
CA ASP A 250 -28.80 8.11 -26.41
C ASP A 250 -27.92 7.27 -25.45
N MET A 251 -27.01 6.45 -26.00
CA MET A 251 -26.12 5.59 -25.23
C MET A 251 -24.66 5.83 -25.54
N VAL A 252 -23.85 5.56 -24.53
CA VAL A 252 -22.39 5.56 -24.61
C VAL A 252 -21.84 4.18 -24.25
N PHE A 253 -20.61 3.91 -24.66
CA PHE A 253 -19.90 2.73 -24.19
C PHE A 253 -19.71 2.79 -22.67
N TYR A 254 -19.81 1.63 -22.04
CA TYR A 254 -19.49 1.46 -20.62
C TYR A 254 -17.99 1.68 -20.41
N VAL A 255 -17.62 2.48 -19.41
CA VAL A 255 -16.21 2.88 -19.15
C VAL A 255 -15.23 1.69 -19.09
N TRP A 256 -15.66 0.55 -18.55
CA TRP A 256 -14.78 -0.62 -18.44
C TRP A 256 -14.56 -1.39 -19.76
N PHE A 257 -15.28 -1.03 -20.83
CA PHE A 257 -15.01 -1.48 -22.19
C PHE A 257 -13.97 -0.60 -22.88
N ASP A 258 -14.11 0.73 -22.82
CA ASP A 258 -13.24 1.67 -23.54
C ASP A 258 -11.99 2.09 -22.75
N ALA A 259 -12.01 2.14 -21.41
CA ALA A 259 -10.86 2.60 -20.62
C ALA A 259 -9.54 1.86 -20.95
N PRO A 260 -9.49 0.51 -21.08
CA PRO A 260 -8.27 -0.16 -21.52
C PRO A 260 -7.85 0.16 -22.97
N ILE A 261 -8.80 0.49 -23.86
CA ILE A 261 -8.50 1.02 -25.20
C ILE A 261 -7.79 2.38 -25.11
N GLY A 262 -7.96 3.08 -23.98
CA GLY A 262 -7.22 4.27 -23.59
C GLY A 262 -5.72 4.13 -23.84
N TYR A 263 -5.08 3.03 -23.47
CA TYR A 263 -3.64 2.84 -23.68
C TYR A 263 -3.23 2.94 -25.16
N ILE A 264 -4.01 2.32 -26.05
CA ILE A 264 -3.79 2.35 -27.49
C ILE A 264 -4.01 3.77 -28.00
N SER A 265 -5.13 4.38 -27.63
CA SER A 265 -5.51 5.70 -28.13
C SER A 265 -4.60 6.82 -27.66
N ILE A 266 -4.09 6.78 -26.43
CA ILE A 266 -3.13 7.75 -25.92
C ILE A 266 -1.83 7.64 -26.72
N THR A 267 -1.38 6.40 -26.97
CA THR A 267 -0.20 6.17 -27.82
C THR A 267 -0.44 6.70 -29.24
N ALA A 268 -1.61 6.44 -29.81
CA ALA A 268 -1.99 6.88 -31.16
C ALA A 268 -2.17 8.40 -31.29
N HIS A 269 -2.62 9.05 -30.22
CA HIS A 269 -2.80 10.49 -30.19
C HIS A 269 -1.46 11.21 -30.23
N LYS A 270 -0.45 10.66 -29.55
CA LYS A 270 0.88 11.25 -29.45
C LYS A 270 1.85 10.83 -30.56
N PHE A 271 1.84 9.56 -30.94
CA PHE A 271 2.88 8.95 -31.77
C PHE A 271 2.32 8.38 -33.08
N ASN A 272 2.85 8.84 -34.21
CA ASN A 272 2.42 8.38 -35.54
C ASN A 272 2.70 6.88 -35.78
N ASP A 273 3.74 6.33 -35.15
CA ASP A 273 4.15 4.92 -35.25
C ASP A 273 3.44 4.02 -34.23
N TRP A 274 2.31 4.43 -33.64
CA TRP A 274 1.62 3.67 -32.58
C TRP A 274 1.29 2.21 -32.97
N LYS A 275 1.03 1.96 -34.26
CA LYS A 275 0.78 0.60 -34.79
C LYS A 275 2.00 -0.32 -34.65
N ASP A 276 3.22 0.23 -34.74
CA ASP A 276 4.46 -0.55 -34.56
C ASP A 276 4.65 -1.01 -33.11
N TRP A 277 3.84 -0.50 -32.19
CA TRP A 277 3.82 -0.85 -30.77
C TRP A 277 2.60 -1.70 -30.41
N TRP A 278 1.42 -1.31 -30.87
CA TRP A 278 0.16 -1.96 -30.50
C TRP A 278 -0.34 -3.01 -31.50
N LYS A 279 0.26 -3.12 -32.68
CA LYS A 279 -0.06 -4.16 -33.69
C LYS A 279 1.18 -4.92 -34.16
N ASN A 280 2.08 -5.25 -33.23
CA ASN A 280 3.36 -5.92 -33.51
C ASN A 280 3.76 -6.90 -32.39
N PRO A 281 2.93 -7.93 -32.12
CA PRO A 281 3.10 -8.85 -30.99
C PRO A 281 4.39 -9.68 -31.04
N GLU A 282 5.02 -9.83 -32.20
CA GLU A 282 6.26 -10.59 -32.40
C GLU A 282 7.51 -9.82 -31.88
N HIS A 283 7.45 -8.49 -31.88
CA HIS A 283 8.60 -7.64 -31.55
C HIS A 283 8.38 -6.74 -30.33
N VAL A 284 7.16 -6.67 -29.80
CA VAL A 284 6.80 -5.83 -28.65
C VAL A 284 6.39 -6.71 -27.47
N SER A 285 6.97 -6.45 -26.30
CA SER A 285 6.49 -7.00 -25.03
C SER A 285 5.73 -5.93 -24.24
N LEU A 286 4.44 -6.17 -23.99
CA LEU A 286 3.59 -5.30 -23.18
C LEU A 286 3.66 -5.68 -21.69
N TYR A 287 4.12 -4.75 -20.87
CA TYR A 287 4.12 -4.81 -19.41
C TYR A 287 3.01 -3.91 -18.86
N GLN A 288 2.17 -4.43 -17.97
CA GLN A 288 1.08 -3.66 -17.37
C GLN A 288 1.17 -3.69 -15.84
N PHE A 289 1.09 -2.51 -15.22
CA PHE A 289 1.21 -2.31 -13.77
C PHE A 289 -0.11 -1.80 -13.20
N MET A 290 -0.64 -2.48 -12.17
CA MET A 290 -1.95 -2.15 -11.60
C MET A 290 -2.17 -2.72 -10.20
N GLY A 291 -3.18 -2.21 -9.49
CA GLY A 291 -3.75 -2.88 -8.32
C GLY A 291 -4.58 -4.10 -8.69
N LYS A 292 -4.74 -5.05 -7.76
CA LYS A 292 -5.43 -6.34 -7.98
C LYS A 292 -6.85 -6.23 -8.56
N ASP A 293 -7.57 -5.15 -8.26
CA ASP A 293 -8.95 -4.93 -8.73
C ASP A 293 -9.04 -4.80 -10.26
N ASN A 294 -7.94 -4.39 -10.90
CA ASN A 294 -7.88 -4.21 -12.35
C ASN A 294 -7.57 -5.52 -13.11
N VAL A 295 -7.23 -6.61 -12.41
CA VAL A 295 -6.77 -7.85 -13.04
C VAL A 295 -7.75 -8.40 -14.09
N PRO A 296 -9.06 -8.58 -13.82
CA PRO A 296 -9.99 -9.16 -14.79
C PRO A 296 -10.08 -8.34 -16.07
N PHE A 297 -9.98 -7.02 -15.94
CA PHE A 297 -10.03 -6.13 -17.09
C PHE A 297 -8.83 -6.31 -18.02
N HIS A 298 -7.67 -6.69 -17.48
CA HIS A 298 -6.42 -6.79 -18.22
C HIS A 298 -6.00 -8.22 -18.56
N THR A 299 -6.55 -9.23 -17.89
CA THR A 299 -6.31 -10.64 -18.22
C THR A 299 -7.47 -11.28 -18.99
N LEU A 300 -8.68 -10.72 -18.94
CA LEU A 300 -9.87 -11.29 -19.59
C LEU A 300 -10.52 -10.30 -20.57
N ILE A 301 -11.01 -9.16 -20.09
CA ILE A 301 -11.91 -8.29 -20.87
C ILE A 301 -11.15 -7.62 -22.01
N PHE A 302 -10.04 -6.93 -21.73
CA PHE A 302 -9.26 -6.23 -22.75
C PHE A 302 -8.56 -7.20 -23.73
N PRO A 303 -7.88 -8.27 -23.28
CA PRO A 303 -7.39 -9.28 -24.22
C PRO A 303 -8.52 -9.89 -25.05
N GLY A 304 -9.69 -10.15 -24.47
CA GLY A 304 -10.84 -10.71 -25.18
C GLY A 304 -11.35 -9.75 -26.25
N THR A 305 -11.44 -8.47 -25.90
CA THR A 305 -11.78 -7.37 -26.82
C THR A 305 -10.80 -7.34 -28.01
N LEU A 306 -9.48 -7.38 -27.75
CA LEU A 306 -8.48 -7.32 -28.81
C LEU A 306 -8.45 -8.60 -29.66
N ILE A 307 -8.50 -9.78 -29.05
CA ILE A 307 -8.56 -11.09 -29.74
C ILE A 307 -9.80 -11.17 -30.63
N GLY A 308 -10.95 -10.71 -30.13
CA GLY A 308 -12.21 -10.71 -30.87
C GLY A 308 -12.21 -9.83 -32.11
N THR A 309 -11.32 -8.83 -32.21
CA THR A 309 -11.17 -8.04 -33.45
C THR A 309 -10.53 -8.85 -34.59
N LYS A 310 -9.85 -9.96 -34.27
CA LYS A 310 -9.01 -10.75 -35.19
C LYS A 310 -7.84 -9.98 -35.83
N ASP A 311 -7.61 -8.74 -35.40
CA ASP A 311 -6.40 -7.99 -35.73
C ASP A 311 -5.21 -8.50 -34.91
N LYS A 312 -4.00 -8.30 -35.44
CA LYS A 312 -2.74 -8.66 -34.78
C LYS A 312 -2.33 -7.66 -33.71
N TYR A 313 -3.17 -7.45 -32.69
CA TYR A 313 -2.81 -6.57 -31.58
C TYR A 313 -1.68 -7.17 -30.70
N THR A 314 -0.84 -6.29 -30.16
CA THR A 314 0.10 -6.61 -29.09
C THR A 314 -0.69 -6.84 -27.81
N LEU A 315 -0.65 -8.07 -27.31
CA LEU A 315 -1.34 -8.47 -26.07
C LEU A 315 -0.40 -8.42 -24.87
N LEU A 316 -0.99 -8.46 -23.67
CA LEU A 316 -0.29 -8.52 -22.40
C LEU A 316 0.80 -9.60 -22.41
N TYR A 317 2.04 -9.20 -22.14
CA TYR A 317 3.16 -10.10 -21.93
C TYR A 317 3.36 -10.36 -20.43
N HIS A 318 3.61 -9.32 -19.63
CA HIS A 318 3.78 -9.41 -18.18
C HIS A 318 2.83 -8.48 -17.45
N ILE A 319 2.14 -8.99 -16.42
CA ILE A 319 1.31 -8.19 -15.52
C ILE A 319 1.96 -8.14 -14.13
N ASN A 320 2.13 -6.94 -13.63
CA ASN A 320 2.69 -6.68 -12.32
C ASN A 320 1.60 -6.10 -11.42
N THR A 321 1.10 -6.93 -10.50
CA THR A 321 -0.02 -6.59 -9.63
C THR A 321 0.44 -6.26 -8.22
N THR A 322 -0.33 -5.42 -7.55
CA THR A 322 -0.15 -5.08 -6.14
C THR A 322 -1.39 -5.37 -5.33
N GLU A 323 -1.16 -5.78 -4.09
CA GLU A 323 -2.16 -5.78 -3.02
C GLU A 323 -2.33 -4.34 -2.48
N TYR A 324 -3.16 -4.12 -1.46
CA TYR A 324 -3.44 -2.76 -1.01
C TYR A 324 -2.34 -2.18 -0.12
N LEU A 325 -2.11 -0.89 -0.25
CA LEU A 325 -1.49 -0.09 0.80
C LEU A 325 -2.60 0.49 1.68
N ASN A 326 -2.59 0.10 2.95
CA ASN A 326 -3.40 0.68 4.02
C ASN A 326 -2.65 1.86 4.67
N TYR A 327 -3.35 2.64 5.48
CA TYR A 327 -2.79 3.81 6.15
C TYR A 327 -3.04 3.72 7.66
N GLU A 328 -1.96 3.62 8.43
CA GLU A 328 -1.97 3.32 9.86
C GLU A 328 -2.94 2.15 10.15
N ASP A 329 -3.89 2.32 11.08
CA ASP A 329 -4.84 1.27 11.48
C ASP A 329 -6.02 1.08 10.50
N GLY A 330 -6.01 1.72 9.32
CA GLY A 330 -7.18 1.75 8.44
C GLY A 330 -6.89 1.97 6.96
N LYS A 331 -7.91 2.46 6.25
CA LYS A 331 -7.84 2.74 4.80
C LYS A 331 -7.78 4.24 4.54
N PHE A 332 -7.16 4.61 3.43
CA PHE A 332 -7.22 5.98 2.90
C PHE A 332 -8.67 6.44 2.73
N SER A 333 -8.97 7.70 3.11
CA SER A 333 -10.31 8.28 3.02
C SER A 333 -10.23 9.81 2.93
N LYS A 334 -10.42 10.36 1.71
CA LYS A 334 -10.35 11.81 1.50
C LYS A 334 -11.45 12.56 2.26
N SER A 335 -12.67 12.01 2.28
CA SER A 335 -13.81 12.60 3.00
C SER A 335 -13.59 12.69 4.50
N ARG A 336 -12.88 11.73 5.09
CA ARG A 336 -12.51 11.73 6.51
C ARG A 336 -11.13 12.31 6.79
N ASN A 337 -10.43 12.82 5.77
CA ASN A 337 -9.05 13.30 5.89
C ASN A 337 -8.07 12.30 6.53
N ILE A 338 -8.24 11.01 6.18
CA ILE A 338 -7.39 9.92 6.67
C ILE A 338 -6.44 9.52 5.54
N GLY A 339 -5.15 9.61 5.81
CA GLY A 339 -4.10 9.26 4.86
C GLY A 339 -3.55 10.44 4.06
N VAL A 340 -2.35 10.23 3.52
CA VAL A 340 -1.64 11.19 2.67
C VAL A 340 -2.07 11.02 1.23
N PHE A 341 -2.52 12.10 0.59
CA PHE A 341 -2.78 12.14 -0.85
C PHE A 341 -1.61 12.75 -1.61
N GLY A 342 -1.60 12.58 -2.93
CA GLY A 342 -0.50 13.08 -3.77
C GLY A 342 -0.31 14.60 -3.67
N ASP A 343 -1.42 15.35 -3.61
CA ASP A 343 -1.43 16.80 -3.38
C ASP A 343 -0.89 17.16 -1.99
N ASP A 344 -1.23 16.38 -0.97
CA ASP A 344 -0.72 16.57 0.38
C ASP A 344 0.81 16.38 0.40
N ALA A 345 1.32 15.28 -0.19
CA ALA A 345 2.76 14.96 -0.20
C ALA A 345 3.61 16.10 -0.80
N MET A 346 3.12 16.77 -1.84
CA MET A 346 3.77 17.92 -2.47
C MET A 346 3.98 19.10 -1.51
N GLN A 347 3.09 19.25 -0.53
CA GLN A 347 3.03 20.41 0.35
C GLN A 347 3.77 20.20 1.67
N LEU A 348 4.21 18.97 1.98
CA LEU A 348 4.82 18.64 3.28
C LEU A 348 6.27 19.11 3.43
N GLY A 349 6.91 19.60 2.35
CA GLY A 349 8.32 20.00 2.37
C GLY A 349 9.31 18.83 2.49
N LEU A 350 8.82 17.58 2.48
CA LEU A 350 9.65 16.38 2.42
C LEU A 350 10.05 16.08 0.97
N PRO A 351 11.29 15.64 0.71
CA PRO A 351 11.70 15.24 -0.64
C PRO A 351 10.83 14.12 -1.22
N ALA A 352 10.51 14.20 -2.51
CA ALA A 352 9.74 13.16 -3.21
C ALA A 352 10.40 11.77 -3.09
N ASP A 353 11.72 11.71 -3.15
CA ASP A 353 12.49 10.47 -3.01
C ASP A 353 12.28 9.78 -1.65
N SER A 354 11.97 10.53 -0.59
CA SER A 354 11.63 9.95 0.71
C SER A 354 10.33 9.13 0.62
N PHE A 355 9.32 9.63 -0.10
CA PHE A 355 8.09 8.89 -0.35
C PHE A 355 8.31 7.74 -1.33
N ARG A 356 9.03 7.97 -2.43
CA ARG A 356 9.33 6.91 -3.41
C ARG A 356 10.01 5.73 -2.74
N TYR A 357 11.05 6.00 -1.96
CA TYR A 357 11.78 4.99 -1.20
C TYR A 357 10.86 4.18 -0.28
N TYR A 358 10.14 4.88 0.60
CA TYR A 358 9.31 4.26 1.61
C TYR A 358 8.24 3.36 0.98
N LEU A 359 7.57 3.85 -0.06
CA LEU A 359 6.54 3.11 -0.76
C LEU A 359 7.11 1.88 -1.48
N LEU A 360 8.31 1.97 -2.06
CA LEU A 360 8.93 0.88 -2.81
C LEU A 360 9.54 -0.19 -1.90
N VAL A 361 10.15 0.19 -0.77
CA VAL A 361 10.68 -0.78 0.21
C VAL A 361 9.55 -1.53 0.92
N ASN A 362 8.39 -0.87 1.08
CA ASN A 362 7.16 -1.45 1.63
C ASN A 362 6.15 -1.85 0.55
N ARG A 363 6.55 -2.01 -0.71
CA ARG A 363 5.64 -2.33 -1.81
C ARG A 363 4.77 -3.59 -1.52
N PRO A 364 3.43 -3.51 -1.69
CA PRO A 364 2.51 -4.62 -1.44
C PRO A 364 2.51 -5.66 -2.56
N GLU A 365 3.57 -6.47 -2.68
CA GLU A 365 3.71 -7.45 -3.77
C GLU A 365 2.98 -8.78 -3.52
N LYS A 366 2.89 -9.21 -2.25
CA LYS A 366 2.35 -10.53 -1.87
C LYS A 366 1.14 -10.45 -0.94
N ALA A 367 1.06 -9.39 -0.14
CA ALA A 367 0.01 -9.15 0.84
C ALA A 367 -0.15 -7.63 0.99
N ASP A 368 -1.27 -7.22 1.58
CA ASP A 368 -1.50 -5.83 1.96
C ASP A 368 -0.36 -5.32 2.87
N THR A 369 -0.03 -4.04 2.75
CA THR A 369 0.99 -3.36 3.58
C THR A 369 0.40 -2.12 4.20
N VAL A 370 1.10 -1.52 5.16
CA VAL A 370 0.62 -0.36 5.91
C VAL A 370 1.64 0.76 5.78
N PHE A 371 1.18 1.95 5.42
CA PHE A 371 1.94 3.18 5.61
C PHE A 371 1.82 3.59 7.09
N SER A 372 2.95 3.74 7.78
CA SER A 372 3.00 4.31 9.13
C SER A 372 4.02 5.42 9.21
N TRP A 373 3.70 6.52 9.89
CA TRP A 373 4.63 7.63 10.07
C TRP A 373 5.85 7.26 10.92
N ASP A 374 5.70 6.34 11.87
CA ASP A 374 6.81 5.86 12.68
C ASP A 374 7.80 5.03 11.84
N ASP A 375 7.29 4.13 11.00
CA ASP A 375 8.11 3.36 10.05
C ASP A 375 8.67 4.27 8.94
N PHE A 376 7.92 5.28 8.47
CA PHE A 376 8.41 6.26 7.49
C PHE A 376 9.64 7.00 8.03
N GLN A 377 9.57 7.45 9.29
CA GLN A 377 10.68 8.10 9.96
C GLN A 377 11.87 7.16 10.15
N ASP A 378 11.65 5.91 10.57
CA ASP A 378 12.70 4.90 10.72
C ASP A 378 13.44 4.68 9.40
N LYS A 379 12.71 4.43 8.32
CA LYS A 379 13.25 4.16 6.98
C LYS A 379 14.00 5.35 6.42
N LEU A 380 13.50 6.57 6.62
CA LEU A 380 14.20 7.79 6.24
C LEU A 380 15.49 7.99 7.05
N ASN A 381 15.42 7.88 8.37
CA ASN A 381 16.53 8.24 9.25
C ASN A 381 17.63 7.17 9.32
N HIS A 382 17.26 5.89 9.33
CA HIS A 382 18.22 4.80 9.51
C HIS A 382 18.68 4.18 8.19
N GLU A 383 17.81 4.08 7.19
CA GLU A 383 18.18 3.47 5.91
C GLU A 383 18.66 4.54 4.91
N LEU A 384 17.83 5.53 4.56
CA LEU A 384 18.24 6.57 3.62
C LEU A 384 19.38 7.43 4.16
N ILE A 385 19.25 7.97 5.37
CA ILE A 385 20.31 8.81 5.97
C ILE A 385 21.44 7.93 6.52
N GLY A 386 21.11 6.97 7.41
CA GLY A 386 22.10 6.18 8.14
C GLY A 386 22.90 5.19 7.29
N THR A 387 22.38 4.76 6.13
CA THR A 387 23.07 3.78 5.27
C THR A 387 23.52 4.40 3.94
N LEU A 388 22.57 4.77 3.07
CA LEU A 388 22.89 5.33 1.75
C LEU A 388 23.61 6.69 1.88
N GLY A 389 22.98 7.62 2.59
CA GLY A 389 23.49 8.97 2.80
C GLY A 389 24.84 8.98 3.51
N ASN A 390 25.01 8.14 4.52
CA ASN A 390 26.27 8.00 5.25
C ASN A 390 27.42 7.49 4.36
N LEU A 391 27.17 6.51 3.48
CA LEU A 391 28.20 6.01 2.55
C LEU A 391 28.67 7.12 1.60
N VAL A 392 27.72 7.80 0.96
CA VAL A 392 28.01 8.91 0.04
C VAL A 392 28.75 10.01 0.79
N ASN A 393 28.21 10.47 1.92
CA ASN A 393 28.77 11.59 2.67
C ASN A 393 30.19 11.29 3.15
N ARG A 394 30.44 10.13 3.78
CA ARG A 394 31.79 9.78 4.26
C ARG A 394 32.79 9.69 3.13
N THR A 395 32.41 9.14 1.97
CA THR A 395 33.31 9.05 0.81
C THR A 395 33.68 10.44 0.30
N ILE A 396 32.68 11.29 0.05
CA ILE A 396 32.89 12.63 -0.52
C ILE A 396 33.62 13.56 0.48
N VAL A 397 33.20 13.59 1.75
CA VAL A 397 33.81 14.44 2.78
C VAL A 397 35.28 14.08 3.00
N PHE A 398 35.65 12.79 2.99
CA PHE A 398 37.04 12.40 3.17
C PHE A 398 37.91 12.81 1.98
N LEU A 399 37.41 12.64 0.76
CA LEU A 399 38.09 13.12 -0.45
C LEU A 399 38.23 14.65 -0.44
N ASN A 400 37.18 15.39 -0.06
CA ASN A 400 37.24 16.85 0.06
C ASN A 400 38.27 17.29 1.12
N LYS A 401 38.28 16.63 2.29
CA LYS A 401 39.08 17.05 3.44
C LYS A 401 40.56 16.68 3.34
N TYR A 402 40.87 15.49 2.85
CA TYR A 402 42.24 14.95 2.94
C TYR A 402 42.95 14.81 1.59
N TYR A 403 42.24 14.94 0.47
CA TYR A 403 42.78 14.69 -0.86
C TYR A 403 42.55 15.84 -1.85
N ASP A 404 42.31 17.07 -1.38
CA ASP A 404 42.02 18.23 -2.25
C ASP A 404 40.88 17.95 -3.25
N SER A 405 39.88 17.19 -2.80
CA SER A 405 38.77 16.71 -3.64
C SER A 405 39.20 15.88 -4.85
N LYS A 406 40.37 15.23 -4.81
CA LYS A 406 40.85 14.34 -5.87
C LYS A 406 40.78 12.90 -5.42
N VAL A 407 40.38 12.00 -6.33
CA VAL A 407 40.44 10.57 -6.09
C VAL A 407 41.92 10.14 -5.99
N PRO A 408 42.33 9.39 -4.95
CA PRO A 408 43.73 9.05 -4.71
C PRO A 408 44.29 8.07 -5.75
N GLU A 409 45.61 7.87 -5.71
CA GLU A 409 46.24 6.74 -6.39
C GLU A 409 45.77 5.42 -5.77
N HIS A 410 45.93 4.32 -6.50
CA HIS A 410 45.55 2.99 -6.01
C HIS A 410 46.57 1.95 -6.45
N ASP A 411 46.70 0.91 -5.64
CA ASP A 411 47.47 -0.29 -5.91
C ASP A 411 46.75 -1.44 -5.19
N LEU A 412 45.75 -2.00 -5.89
CA LEU A 412 44.76 -2.92 -5.34
C LEU A 412 45.41 -4.25 -4.94
N GLY A 413 45.13 -4.70 -3.72
CA GLY A 413 45.52 -6.00 -3.22
C GLY A 413 44.37 -6.99 -3.24
N LYS A 414 44.60 -8.14 -2.59
CA LYS A 414 43.64 -9.24 -2.53
C LYS A 414 42.30 -8.84 -1.89
N ASP A 415 42.34 -8.12 -0.77
CA ASP A 415 41.13 -7.70 -0.04
C ASP A 415 40.27 -6.75 -0.88
N GLU A 416 40.91 -5.86 -1.64
CA GLU A 416 40.24 -4.96 -2.60
C GLU A 416 39.60 -5.72 -3.75
N GLU A 417 40.31 -6.71 -4.32
CA GLU A 417 39.78 -7.56 -5.40
C GLU A 417 38.58 -8.40 -4.92
N GLU A 418 38.63 -8.96 -3.71
CA GLU A 418 37.52 -9.69 -3.09
C GLU A 418 36.28 -8.78 -2.92
N PHE A 419 36.48 -7.53 -2.51
CA PHE A 419 35.39 -6.57 -2.38
C PHE A 419 34.80 -6.15 -3.75
N LEU A 420 35.65 -5.95 -4.77
CA LEU A 420 35.18 -5.68 -6.14
C LEU A 420 34.39 -6.86 -6.73
N TYR A 421 34.79 -8.09 -6.42
CA TYR A 421 34.01 -9.27 -6.79
C TYR A 421 32.63 -9.27 -6.14
N LEU A 422 32.56 -8.98 -4.83
CA LEU A 422 31.29 -8.87 -4.10
C LEU A 422 30.37 -7.80 -4.71
N ILE A 423 30.92 -6.63 -5.05
CA ILE A 423 30.15 -5.55 -5.71
C ILE A 423 29.53 -6.08 -7.01
N ARG A 424 30.33 -6.67 -7.89
CA ARG A 424 29.86 -7.18 -9.20
C ARG A 424 28.81 -8.29 -9.06
N ASP A 425 29.00 -9.21 -8.11
CA ASP A 425 28.01 -10.26 -7.84
C ASP A 425 26.67 -9.67 -7.38
N GLN A 426 26.72 -8.70 -6.48
CA GLN A 426 25.51 -8.04 -5.96
C GLN A 426 24.82 -7.18 -7.04
N GLU A 427 25.57 -6.45 -7.87
CA GLU A 427 25.05 -5.72 -9.04
C GLU A 427 24.35 -6.65 -10.04
N ASN A 428 24.94 -7.82 -10.31
CA ASN A 428 24.34 -8.84 -11.17
C ASN A 428 23.03 -9.37 -10.56
N LYS A 429 23.01 -9.63 -9.25
CA LYS A 429 21.80 -10.05 -8.54
C LYS A 429 20.69 -9.00 -8.63
N ILE A 430 21.01 -7.73 -8.39
CA ILE A 430 20.05 -6.61 -8.51
C ILE A 430 19.50 -6.51 -9.94
N THR A 431 20.39 -6.59 -10.94
CA THR A 431 20.01 -6.56 -12.36
C THR A 431 19.07 -7.71 -12.73
N ASN A 432 19.33 -8.91 -12.22
CA ASN A 432 18.47 -10.09 -12.43
C ASN A 432 17.09 -9.93 -11.78
N LEU A 433 17.02 -9.34 -10.58
CA LEU A 433 15.76 -9.07 -9.89
C LEU A 433 14.92 -8.05 -10.65
N LEU A 434 15.51 -6.93 -11.10
CA LEU A 434 14.84 -5.91 -11.90
C LEU A 434 14.39 -6.44 -13.27
N GLY A 435 15.20 -7.29 -13.92
CA GLY A 435 14.80 -7.98 -15.15
C GLY A 435 13.56 -8.87 -14.99
N LYS A 436 13.29 -9.34 -13.76
CA LYS A 436 12.09 -10.12 -13.40
C LYS A 436 11.02 -9.27 -12.69
N VAL A 437 11.17 -7.94 -12.70
CA VAL A 437 10.24 -6.97 -12.08
C VAL A 437 10.05 -7.22 -10.56
N LYS A 438 11.10 -7.71 -9.87
CA LYS A 438 11.15 -7.88 -8.40
C LYS A 438 11.63 -6.60 -7.73
N LEU A 439 10.80 -5.56 -7.81
CA LEU A 439 11.19 -4.18 -7.48
C LEU A 439 11.58 -4.01 -6.01
N LYS A 440 10.82 -4.62 -5.09
CA LYS A 440 11.08 -4.52 -3.64
C LYS A 440 12.37 -5.24 -3.23
N GLU A 441 12.60 -6.44 -3.75
CA GLU A 441 13.78 -7.25 -3.44
C GLU A 441 15.05 -6.59 -3.99
N ALA A 442 15.00 -6.06 -5.23
CA ALA A 442 16.12 -5.32 -5.81
C ALA A 442 16.52 -4.09 -4.97
N LEU A 443 15.55 -3.30 -4.47
CA LEU A 443 15.84 -2.14 -3.62
C LEU A 443 16.54 -2.53 -2.31
N LYS A 444 16.13 -3.65 -1.70
CA LYS A 444 16.78 -4.18 -0.49
C LYS A 444 18.23 -4.58 -0.74
N GLU A 445 18.52 -5.18 -1.89
CA GLU A 445 19.89 -5.53 -2.28
C GLU A 445 20.74 -4.29 -2.56
N ILE A 446 20.17 -3.21 -3.12
CA ILE A 446 20.88 -1.93 -3.28
C ILE A 446 21.30 -1.35 -1.91
N LEU A 447 20.42 -1.39 -0.91
CA LEU A 447 20.75 -0.95 0.44
C LEU A 447 21.77 -1.85 1.12
N ALA A 448 21.69 -3.17 0.90
CA ALA A 448 22.68 -4.10 1.41
C ALA A 448 24.06 -3.82 0.80
N LEU A 449 24.14 -3.46 -0.48
CA LEU A 449 25.37 -3.01 -1.13
C LEU A 449 25.91 -1.72 -0.50
N CYS A 450 25.03 -0.75 -0.19
CA CYS A 450 25.42 0.45 0.55
C CYS A 450 25.97 0.12 1.96
N ALA A 451 25.36 -0.84 2.65
CA ALA A 451 25.83 -1.30 3.96
C ALA A 451 27.20 -1.99 3.86
N ASN A 452 27.44 -2.77 2.82
CA ASN A 452 28.74 -3.39 2.54
C ASN A 452 29.81 -2.32 2.26
N GLY A 453 29.50 -1.28 1.49
CA GLY A 453 30.36 -0.11 1.32
C GLY A 453 30.72 0.58 2.64
N ASN A 454 29.74 0.78 3.53
CA ASN A 454 29.99 1.35 4.86
C ASN A 454 30.92 0.47 5.71
N LYS A 455 30.74 -0.86 5.68
CA LYS A 455 31.62 -1.81 6.37
C LYS A 455 33.04 -1.77 5.82
N PHE A 456 33.18 -1.70 4.49
CA PHE A 456 34.48 -1.60 3.83
C PHE A 456 35.21 -0.30 4.21
N PHE A 457 34.51 0.85 4.19
CA PHE A 457 35.06 2.11 4.71
C PHE A 457 35.51 1.96 6.17
N GLN A 458 34.68 1.32 7.01
CA GLN A 458 34.98 1.16 8.43
C GLN A 458 36.22 0.28 8.66
N ALA A 459 36.36 -0.83 7.92
CA ALA A 459 37.51 -1.72 8.03
C ALA A 459 38.82 -1.06 7.56
N ALA A 460 38.74 -0.16 6.58
CA ALA A 460 39.91 0.58 6.08
C ALA A 460 40.38 1.71 7.01
N GLU A 461 39.57 2.11 8.01
CA GLU A 461 39.86 3.16 8.99
C GLU A 461 40.54 4.44 8.43
N PRO A 462 40.03 5.06 7.34
CA PRO A 462 40.70 6.19 6.69
C PRO A 462 40.90 7.40 7.62
N TRP A 463 40.10 7.56 8.69
CA TRP A 463 40.30 8.65 9.66
C TRP A 463 41.58 8.51 10.50
N LYS A 464 42.10 7.30 10.63
CA LYS A 464 43.41 7.01 11.24
C LYS A 464 44.50 6.95 10.19
N ASN A 465 44.22 6.21 9.11
CA ASN A 465 45.23 5.77 8.16
C ASN A 465 45.72 6.83 7.16
N VAL A 466 44.99 7.94 7.02
CA VAL A 466 45.38 9.07 6.15
C VAL A 466 46.36 10.04 6.82
N LYS A 467 46.55 9.94 8.15
CA LYS A 467 47.45 10.82 8.91
C LYS A 467 48.85 10.20 9.02
N GLU A 468 49.82 10.75 8.30
CA GLU A 468 51.20 10.25 8.25
C GLU A 468 52.00 10.47 9.56
N LYS A 469 51.54 11.34 10.48
CA LYS A 469 52.41 11.96 11.49
C LYS A 469 52.71 11.18 12.78
N GLU A 470 52.10 10.02 13.04
CA GLU A 470 52.22 9.36 14.36
C GLU A 470 52.59 7.86 14.32
N VAL A 471 53.01 7.33 13.17
CA VAL A 471 53.25 5.89 12.97
C VAL A 471 54.64 5.65 12.37
N LYS A 472 55.28 4.52 12.71
CA LYS A 472 56.57 4.09 12.12
C LYS A 472 56.49 4.15 10.60
N GLU A 473 57.54 4.64 9.94
CA GLU A 473 57.54 5.01 8.51
C GLU A 473 57.07 3.90 7.55
N LYS A 474 57.36 2.62 7.86
CA LYS A 474 56.86 1.46 7.09
C LYS A 474 55.37 1.19 7.28
N ASP A 475 54.88 1.29 8.51
CA ASP A 475 53.46 1.08 8.85
C ASP A 475 52.61 2.27 8.34
N SER A 476 53.18 3.48 8.30
CA SER A 476 52.54 4.69 7.76
C SER A 476 52.23 4.57 6.26
N LYS A 477 53.18 4.08 5.44
CA LYS A 477 52.96 3.88 3.99
C LYS A 477 51.92 2.78 3.69
N SER A 478 51.95 1.68 4.43
CA SER A 478 50.97 0.59 4.30
C SER A 478 49.55 1.03 4.67
N ASN A 479 49.42 1.79 5.77
CA ASN A 479 48.13 2.31 6.23
C ASN A 479 47.55 3.33 5.23
N LYS A 480 48.36 4.27 4.74
CA LYS A 480 47.91 5.26 3.75
C LYS A 480 47.44 4.58 2.45
N LYS A 481 48.21 3.60 1.94
CA LYS A 481 47.81 2.81 0.77
C LYS A 481 46.44 2.14 0.94
N ARG A 482 46.16 1.58 2.13
CA ARG A 482 44.84 0.99 2.44
C ARG A 482 43.70 2.02 2.39
N ALA A 483 43.93 3.23 2.91
CA ALA A 483 42.94 4.30 2.86
C ALA A 483 42.73 4.82 1.42
N ASP A 484 43.81 4.96 0.66
CA ASP A 484 43.81 5.40 -0.74
C ASP A 484 43.01 4.42 -1.61
N ASN A 485 43.35 3.12 -1.55
CA ASN A 485 42.61 2.04 -2.22
C ASN A 485 41.12 2.04 -1.87
N ALA A 486 40.81 2.18 -0.58
CA ALA A 486 39.44 2.14 -0.12
C ALA A 486 38.63 3.31 -0.68
N LEU A 487 39.16 4.54 -0.62
CA LEU A 487 38.48 5.73 -1.13
C LEU A 487 38.37 5.72 -2.66
N TYR A 488 39.34 5.15 -3.38
CA TYR A 488 39.26 4.92 -4.82
C TYR A 488 38.10 3.98 -5.20
N ILE A 489 38.01 2.82 -4.54
CA ILE A 489 36.91 1.87 -4.78
C ILE A 489 35.57 2.49 -4.38
N LEU A 490 35.50 3.15 -3.24
CA LEU A 490 34.25 3.73 -2.74
C LEU A 490 33.75 4.88 -3.61
N ALA A 491 34.63 5.69 -4.22
CA ALA A 491 34.21 6.69 -5.19
C ALA A 491 33.50 6.04 -6.40
N ASN A 492 34.05 4.93 -6.90
CA ASN A 492 33.45 4.17 -7.99
C ASN A 492 32.17 3.43 -7.57
N LEU A 493 32.14 2.85 -6.36
CA LEU A 493 30.92 2.24 -5.81
C LEU A 493 29.80 3.27 -5.63
N VAL A 494 30.11 4.49 -5.16
CA VAL A 494 29.10 5.56 -5.02
C VAL A 494 28.54 5.95 -6.40
N LYS A 495 29.35 5.90 -7.46
CA LYS A 495 28.88 6.06 -8.85
C LYS A 495 27.93 4.90 -9.24
N ASP A 496 28.28 3.65 -8.92
CA ASP A 496 27.42 2.50 -9.19
C ASP A 496 26.10 2.57 -8.41
N ILE A 497 26.14 2.96 -7.14
CA ILE A 497 24.95 3.21 -6.32
C ILE A 497 24.07 4.30 -6.93
N ALA A 498 24.63 5.38 -7.49
CA ALA A 498 23.85 6.40 -8.18
C ALA A 498 23.09 5.82 -9.38
N ILE A 499 23.72 4.94 -10.17
CA ILE A 499 23.08 4.25 -11.30
C ILE A 499 21.95 3.34 -10.79
N LEU A 500 22.22 2.51 -9.78
CA LEU A 500 21.26 1.56 -9.22
C LEU A 500 20.07 2.25 -8.56
N CYS A 501 20.31 3.39 -7.91
CA CYS A 501 19.27 4.17 -7.25
C CYS A 501 18.42 4.97 -8.24
N GLU A 502 18.89 5.32 -9.44
CA GLU A 502 18.16 6.21 -10.37
C GLU A 502 16.71 5.78 -10.64
N PRO A 503 16.40 4.49 -10.88
CA PRO A 503 15.02 4.05 -11.05
C PRO A 503 14.12 4.30 -9.83
N TYR A 504 14.71 4.30 -8.62
CA TYR A 504 13.99 4.41 -7.35
C TYR A 504 13.97 5.84 -6.81
N LEU A 505 15.10 6.54 -6.91
CA LEU A 505 15.43 7.82 -6.26
C LEU A 505 16.11 8.74 -7.28
N PRO A 506 15.39 9.18 -8.34
CA PRO A 506 15.99 9.89 -9.46
C PRO A 506 16.66 11.21 -9.03
N PHE A 507 16.04 11.96 -8.10
CA PHE A 507 16.59 13.24 -7.64
C PHE A 507 17.85 13.05 -6.79
N THR A 508 17.88 12.00 -5.97
CA THR A 508 19.04 11.63 -5.14
C THR A 508 20.19 11.14 -6.02
N SER A 509 19.90 10.33 -7.04
CA SER A 509 20.89 9.88 -8.02
C SER A 509 21.57 11.07 -8.71
N GLU A 510 20.80 12.05 -9.17
CA GLU A 510 21.33 13.29 -9.77
C GLU A 510 22.26 14.05 -8.81
N LYS A 511 21.84 14.21 -7.54
CA LYS A 511 22.68 14.83 -6.51
C LYS A 511 24.00 14.08 -6.29
N ILE A 512 23.99 12.74 -6.30
CA ILE A 512 25.20 11.94 -6.13
C ILE A 512 26.14 12.15 -7.34
N PHE A 513 25.63 12.09 -8.57
CA PHE A 513 26.44 12.36 -9.76
C PHE A 513 27.06 13.76 -9.76
N LYS A 514 26.30 14.77 -9.31
CA LYS A 514 26.79 16.15 -9.13
C LYS A 514 27.93 16.21 -8.09
N GLN A 515 27.78 15.56 -6.94
CA GLN A 515 28.83 15.49 -5.90
C GLN A 515 30.09 14.76 -6.39
N LEU A 516 29.94 13.74 -7.24
CA LEU A 516 31.08 13.06 -7.87
C LEU A 516 31.70 13.84 -9.03
N ASN A 517 31.02 14.90 -9.52
CA ASN A 517 31.41 15.63 -10.73
C ASN A 517 31.55 14.71 -11.96
N VAL A 518 30.56 13.82 -12.15
CA VAL A 518 30.51 12.89 -13.28
C VAL A 518 29.15 13.03 -13.97
N LYS A 519 29.12 12.99 -15.30
CA LYS A 519 27.85 12.95 -16.04
C LYS A 519 27.09 11.67 -15.70
N ALA A 520 25.76 11.74 -15.67
CA ALA A 520 24.91 10.58 -15.45
C ALA A 520 25.32 9.40 -16.35
N LYS A 521 25.45 8.24 -15.72
CA LYS A 521 25.93 6.99 -16.34
C LYS A 521 24.76 6.04 -16.59
N LYS A 522 24.97 5.07 -17.48
CA LYS A 522 23.97 4.06 -17.86
C LYS A 522 24.17 2.78 -17.05
N TRP A 523 23.21 1.86 -17.15
CA TRP A 523 23.28 0.59 -16.44
C TRP A 523 24.49 -0.27 -16.84
N ASP A 524 24.97 -0.13 -18.07
CA ASP A 524 26.15 -0.85 -18.57
C ASP A 524 27.49 -0.30 -18.01
N ASP A 525 27.46 0.84 -17.29
CA ASP A 525 28.64 1.39 -16.60
C ASP A 525 28.83 0.79 -15.18
N LEU A 526 27.95 -0.13 -14.74
CA LEU A 526 28.06 -0.81 -13.45
C LEU A 526 29.35 -1.64 -13.34
N GLY A 527 30.00 -1.60 -12.19
CA GLY A 527 31.25 -2.31 -11.93
C GLY A 527 32.47 -1.83 -12.73
N VAL A 528 32.30 -0.81 -13.59
CA VAL A 528 33.38 -0.17 -14.36
C VAL A 528 34.03 0.92 -13.50
N LEU A 529 35.32 0.74 -13.19
CA LEU A 529 36.10 1.71 -12.42
C LEU A 529 36.50 2.92 -13.30
N SER A 530 35.53 3.80 -13.58
CA SER A 530 35.66 4.92 -14.52
C SER A 530 36.02 6.25 -13.86
N ILE A 531 35.91 6.35 -12.53
CA ILE A 531 36.44 7.48 -11.77
C ILE A 531 37.90 7.18 -11.48
N ASP A 532 38.78 7.71 -12.32
CA ASP A 532 40.22 7.47 -12.27
C ASP A 532 40.90 8.30 -11.18
N LYS A 533 42.15 7.96 -10.86
CA LYS A 533 43.01 8.75 -9.99
C LYS A 533 43.13 10.19 -10.47
N ALA A 534 43.31 11.10 -9.53
CA ALA A 534 43.34 12.55 -9.73
C ALA A 534 42.03 13.18 -10.27
N HIS A 535 40.97 12.41 -10.56
CA HIS A 535 39.66 12.96 -10.87
C HIS A 535 39.17 13.87 -9.75
N LYS A 536 38.78 15.11 -10.09
CA LYS A 536 38.34 16.11 -9.11
C LYS A 536 36.83 16.02 -8.92
N ILE A 537 36.41 15.55 -7.74
CA ILE A 537 35.01 15.49 -7.33
C ILE A 537 34.48 16.88 -6.92
N GLY A 538 33.16 16.98 -6.79
CA GLY A 538 32.47 18.13 -6.25
C GLY A 538 32.56 18.23 -4.72
N GLN A 539 31.68 19.02 -4.12
CA GLN A 539 31.61 19.20 -2.67
C GLN A 539 30.48 18.37 -2.06
N ALA A 540 30.68 17.93 -0.81
CA ALA A 540 29.65 17.22 -0.06
C ALA A 540 28.36 18.06 0.09
N GLU A 541 27.21 17.43 -0.16
CA GLU A 541 25.88 17.99 0.02
C GLU A 541 25.02 17.02 0.85
N VAL A 542 24.14 17.56 1.69
CA VAL A 542 23.16 16.76 2.44
C VAL A 542 22.10 16.21 1.49
N LEU A 543 21.98 14.87 1.41
CA LEU A 543 21.00 14.21 0.54
C LEU A 543 19.57 14.30 1.11
N PHE A 544 19.43 14.04 2.42
CA PHE A 544 18.15 14.01 3.13
C PHE A 544 18.27 14.67 4.50
N ASN A 545 17.20 15.34 4.93
CA ASN A 545 17.10 15.88 6.29
C ASN A 545 16.42 14.86 7.21
N LYS A 546 16.89 14.81 8.46
CA LYS A 546 16.30 13.94 9.48
C LYS A 546 14.88 14.39 9.80
N LEU A 547 13.92 13.47 9.83
CA LEU A 547 12.58 13.74 10.33
C LEU A 547 12.58 13.54 11.85
N VAL A 548 12.34 14.61 12.61
CA VAL A 548 12.32 14.55 14.09
C VAL A 548 10.94 14.16 14.61
N ASP A 549 10.88 13.70 15.87
CA ASP A 549 9.65 13.14 16.45
C ASP A 549 8.50 14.14 16.48
N ASP A 550 8.77 15.40 16.82
CA ASP A 550 7.74 16.45 16.84
C ASP A 550 7.14 16.71 15.46
N GLU A 551 7.97 16.75 14.41
CA GLU A 551 7.51 16.92 13.03
C GLU A 551 6.70 15.70 12.58
N LYS A 552 7.21 14.50 12.81
CA LYS A 552 6.54 13.22 12.52
C LYS A 552 5.19 13.11 13.23
N ASN A 553 5.11 13.48 14.51
CA ASN A 553 3.87 13.45 15.28
C ASN A 553 2.84 14.45 14.76
N LYS A 554 3.26 15.66 14.39
CA LYS A 554 2.39 16.66 13.74
C LYS A 554 1.81 16.15 12.42
N LEU A 555 2.65 15.55 11.57
CA LEU A 555 2.22 14.95 10.31
C LEU A 555 1.23 13.80 10.56
N LYS A 556 1.54 12.91 11.51
CA LYS A 556 0.65 11.80 11.89
C LYS A 556 -0.72 12.29 12.36
N GLU A 557 -0.75 13.34 13.18
CA GLU A 557 -2.00 13.95 13.65
C GLU A 557 -2.78 14.63 12.50
N GLN A 558 -2.10 15.40 11.64
CA GLN A 558 -2.70 16.10 10.50
C GLN A 558 -3.50 15.16 9.59
N PHE A 559 -2.98 13.96 9.35
CA PHE A 559 -3.58 12.94 8.45
C PHE A 559 -4.32 11.82 9.18
N SER A 560 -4.63 11.99 10.47
CA SER A 560 -5.39 11.02 11.28
C SER A 560 -6.92 11.12 11.13
N GLY A 561 -7.40 12.10 10.36
CA GLY A 561 -8.82 12.46 10.24
C GLY A 561 -9.36 13.39 11.33
N LYS A 562 -8.52 13.79 12.31
CA LYS A 562 -8.91 14.73 13.38
C LYS A 562 -8.68 16.22 13.03
N GLY A 563 -7.88 16.51 12.00
CA GLY A 563 -7.32 17.84 11.71
C GLY A 563 -8.20 18.88 10.99
N LYS A 564 -9.44 18.58 10.59
CA LYS A 564 -10.29 19.53 9.80
C LYS A 564 -11.30 20.36 10.59
N LYS A 565 -11.14 20.55 11.91
CA LYS A 565 -12.03 21.45 12.68
C LYS A 565 -11.67 22.94 12.62
N GLU A 566 -10.50 23.33 12.10
CA GLU A 566 -10.03 24.72 12.24
C GLU A 566 -10.01 25.58 10.96
N GLN A 567 -10.22 25.02 9.75
CA GLN A 567 -10.10 25.81 8.50
C GLN A 567 -11.41 26.09 7.73
N GLN A 568 -12.59 25.78 8.29
CA GLN A 568 -13.90 26.04 7.63
C GLN A 568 -14.86 26.91 8.46
N LYS A 569 -14.36 27.88 9.22
CA LYS A 569 -15.21 28.93 9.82
C LYS A 569 -14.98 30.28 9.14
N SER A 570 -15.46 30.42 7.90
CA SER A 570 -15.91 31.72 7.37
C SER A 570 -16.89 31.56 6.20
N LYS A 571 -18.17 31.36 6.52
CA LYS A 571 -19.37 32.02 5.95
C LYS A 571 -20.65 31.17 6.15
N ILE A 572 -21.51 31.65 7.06
CA ILE A 572 -23.01 31.67 7.03
C ILE A 572 -23.71 30.29 7.12
N SER A 573 -24.15 29.82 8.31
CA SER A 573 -25.49 29.98 8.97
C SER A 573 -26.62 29.29 8.18
N GLU A 574 -27.58 28.48 8.67
CA GLU A 574 -28.24 28.02 9.92
C GLU A 574 -29.04 26.75 9.49
N GLY A 575 -29.46 25.75 10.26
CA GLY A 575 -29.52 25.43 11.70
C GLY A 575 -29.63 23.90 11.88
N SER A 576 -29.04 23.33 12.95
CA SER A 576 -29.69 22.85 14.19
C SER A 576 -30.44 21.50 14.04
N TYR A 577 -30.24 20.43 14.81
CA TYR A 577 -29.91 20.23 16.23
C TYR A 577 -29.06 18.93 16.38
N GLY A 578 -27.97 18.88 17.15
CA GLY A 578 -27.90 18.65 18.62
C GLY A 578 -27.59 17.16 18.89
N THR A 579 -26.40 16.75 19.36
CA THR A 579 -25.99 16.81 20.77
C THR A 579 -24.45 16.74 20.96
N GLU A 580 -23.89 17.72 21.68
CA GLU A 580 -22.67 17.59 22.51
C GLU A 580 -23.10 17.03 23.88
N GLY A 581 -22.31 16.44 24.78
CA GLY A 581 -20.89 16.09 24.94
C GLY A 581 -20.84 14.98 26.01
N LYS A 582 -19.73 14.32 26.33
CA LYS A 582 -18.47 14.90 26.80
C LYS A 582 -17.27 14.01 26.46
N LYS A 583 -16.24 14.68 25.94
CA LYS A 583 -14.81 14.32 25.95
C LYS A 583 -14.26 14.45 27.38
N GLU A 584 -12.97 14.12 27.51
CA GLU A 584 -12.03 14.53 28.56
C GLU A 584 -11.77 13.52 29.68
N VAL A 585 -11.02 12.45 29.37
CA VAL A 585 -9.92 11.95 30.23
C VAL A 585 -8.96 11.11 29.35
N SER A 586 -7.96 11.69 28.68
CA SER A 586 -6.81 10.87 28.21
C SER A 586 -5.58 11.63 27.72
N VAL A 587 -5.61 12.96 27.56
CA VAL A 587 -4.48 13.69 26.94
C VAL A 587 -3.46 14.24 27.95
N LEU A 588 -3.79 14.27 29.25
CA LEU A 588 -2.92 14.88 30.29
C LEU A 588 -1.86 13.94 30.91
N ALA A 589 -1.78 12.66 30.53
CA ALA A 589 -0.90 11.69 31.21
C ALA A 589 0.36 11.27 30.43
N ARG A 590 0.63 11.83 29.23
CA ARG A 590 1.75 11.38 28.39
C ARG A 590 3.06 12.16 28.55
N SER A 591 3.07 13.24 29.33
CA SER A 591 4.24 14.12 29.51
C SER A 591 5.05 13.84 30.78
N ALA A 592 4.99 12.62 31.35
CA ALA A 592 5.74 12.27 32.57
C ALA A 592 6.40 10.86 32.56
N ARG A 593 6.66 10.26 31.40
CA ARG A 593 7.12 8.85 31.28
C ARG A 593 8.57 8.67 30.79
N GLU A 594 9.52 9.37 31.38
CA GLU A 594 10.93 8.98 31.20
C GLU A 594 11.31 7.92 32.25
N GLY A 595 11.66 6.71 31.79
CA GLY A 595 12.39 5.71 32.60
C GLY A 595 11.64 4.47 33.11
N LYS A 596 10.41 4.18 32.67
CA LYS A 596 9.68 2.95 33.07
C LYS A 596 9.64 1.94 31.93
N GLU A 597 10.23 0.77 32.14
CA GLU A 597 10.27 -0.34 31.18
C GLU A 597 9.93 -1.67 31.88
N GLY A 598 9.55 -2.68 31.08
CA GLY A 598 9.31 -4.05 31.57
C GLY A 598 8.08 -4.17 32.48
N PHE A 599 8.15 -5.04 33.50
CA PHE A 599 7.00 -5.35 34.37
C PHE A 599 6.40 -4.13 35.09
N ASN A 600 7.19 -3.08 35.35
CA ASN A 600 6.72 -1.88 36.05
C ASN A 600 5.67 -1.07 35.26
N LEU A 601 5.49 -1.37 33.97
CA LEU A 601 4.37 -0.84 33.17
C LEU A 601 3.02 -1.45 33.56
N LEU A 602 3.00 -2.66 34.14
CA LEU A 602 1.77 -3.41 34.34
C LEU A 602 1.15 -3.15 35.71
N ASN A 603 -0.17 -3.00 35.72
CA ASN A 603 -0.99 -3.08 36.91
C ASN A 603 -1.83 -4.36 36.90
N LEU A 604 -1.28 -5.42 37.50
CA LEU A 604 -1.94 -6.71 37.58
C LEU A 604 -2.66 -6.86 38.92
N LYS A 605 -3.93 -7.29 38.87
CA LYS A 605 -4.72 -7.58 40.07
C LYS A 605 -5.44 -8.92 39.97
N VAL A 606 -5.70 -9.50 41.12
CA VAL A 606 -6.57 -10.66 41.27
C VAL A 606 -8.02 -10.19 41.14
N ALA A 607 -8.79 -10.80 40.25
CA ALA A 607 -10.22 -10.54 40.10
C ALA A 607 -11.03 -11.82 40.25
N LYS A 608 -12.20 -11.72 40.87
CA LYS A 608 -13.17 -12.82 40.93
C LYS A 608 -14.25 -12.62 39.88
N ILE A 609 -14.53 -13.64 39.08
CA ILE A 609 -15.58 -13.58 38.05
C ILE A 609 -16.96 -13.70 38.73
N LYS A 610 -17.80 -12.67 38.59
CA LYS A 610 -19.17 -12.62 39.15
C LYS A 610 -20.22 -13.10 38.15
N GLU A 611 -20.15 -12.61 36.92
CA GLU A 611 -21.09 -12.96 35.85
C GLU A 611 -20.34 -13.32 34.56
N VAL A 612 -20.91 -14.28 33.82
CA VAL A 612 -20.40 -14.77 32.55
C VAL A 612 -21.55 -14.78 31.55
N LYS A 613 -21.39 -14.07 30.42
CA LYS A 613 -22.39 -14.02 29.35
C LYS A 613 -21.73 -14.29 28.00
N ASN A 614 -22.41 -15.03 27.13
CA ASN A 614 -21.97 -15.15 25.74
C ASN A 614 -22.12 -13.80 25.03
N HIS A 615 -21.15 -13.44 24.19
CA HIS A 615 -21.26 -12.24 23.38
C HIS A 615 -22.41 -12.40 22.37
N PRO A 616 -23.31 -11.41 22.20
CA PRO A 616 -24.49 -11.53 21.34
C PRO A 616 -24.13 -11.74 19.87
N ASP A 617 -23.11 -11.01 19.39
CA ASP A 617 -22.73 -10.97 17.97
C ASP A 617 -21.39 -11.67 17.64
N ALA A 618 -20.86 -12.50 18.54
CA ALA A 618 -19.56 -13.15 18.31
C ALA A 618 -19.46 -14.55 18.96
N GLU A 619 -19.24 -15.56 18.11
CA GLU A 619 -19.31 -16.97 18.53
C GLU A 619 -18.20 -17.40 19.49
N LYS A 620 -17.03 -16.76 19.45
CA LYS A 620 -15.85 -17.10 20.25
C LYS A 620 -15.67 -16.24 21.52
N LEU A 621 -16.49 -15.21 21.71
CA LEU A 621 -16.30 -14.22 22.77
C LEU A 621 -17.27 -14.42 23.94
N ILE A 622 -16.78 -14.13 25.14
CA ILE A 622 -17.54 -14.07 26.39
C ILE A 622 -17.33 -12.69 27.02
N ILE A 623 -18.39 -12.17 27.62
CA ILE A 623 -18.40 -10.96 28.44
C ILE A 623 -18.36 -11.39 29.91
N LEU A 624 -17.37 -10.90 30.64
CA LEU A 624 -17.15 -11.20 32.05
C LEU A 624 -17.35 -9.94 32.89
N LYS A 625 -18.17 -10.02 33.95
CA LYS A 625 -18.13 -9.04 35.04
C LYS A 625 -17.23 -9.54 36.15
N LEU A 626 -16.29 -8.72 36.54
CA LEU A 626 -15.24 -9.02 37.48
C LEU A 626 -15.40 -8.18 38.75
N ASP A 627 -15.11 -8.80 39.90
CA ASP A 627 -14.94 -8.16 41.19
C ASP A 627 -13.44 -7.98 41.47
N LEU A 628 -12.99 -6.74 41.65
CA LEU A 628 -11.64 -6.36 42.03
C LEU A 628 -11.57 -5.88 43.49
N GLY A 629 -12.53 -6.31 44.33
CA GLY A 629 -12.62 -6.01 45.75
C GLY A 629 -13.27 -4.64 46.04
N ARG A 630 -12.75 -3.56 45.44
CA ARG A 630 -13.26 -2.18 45.62
C ARG A 630 -14.03 -1.62 44.42
N GLU A 631 -13.98 -2.33 43.29
CA GLU A 631 -14.66 -1.93 42.06
C GLU A 631 -15.09 -3.17 41.27
N GLU A 632 -16.11 -2.99 40.43
CA GLU A 632 -16.50 -3.98 39.43
C GLU A 632 -16.09 -3.52 38.04
N ARG A 633 -15.76 -4.49 37.18
CA ARG A 633 -15.23 -4.20 35.84
C ARG A 633 -15.71 -5.21 34.81
N GLN A 634 -16.05 -4.75 33.61
CA GLN A 634 -16.38 -5.62 32.48
C GLN A 634 -15.16 -5.84 31.60
N ILE A 635 -14.91 -7.08 31.20
CA ILE A 635 -13.96 -7.42 30.14
C ILE A 635 -14.61 -8.33 29.10
N VAL A 636 -14.09 -8.30 27.87
CA VAL A 636 -14.50 -9.19 26.78
C VAL A 636 -13.30 -10.08 26.44
N ALA A 637 -13.49 -11.41 26.46
CA ALA A 637 -12.41 -12.37 26.27
C ALA A 637 -12.80 -13.47 25.26
N GLY A 638 -11.84 -13.83 24.40
CA GLY A 638 -12.01 -14.87 23.39
C GLY A 638 -11.68 -16.27 23.88
N ILE A 639 -12.24 -16.69 25.03
CA ILE A 639 -11.91 -17.98 25.66
C ILE A 639 -13.06 -19.01 25.62
N LYS A 640 -14.13 -18.73 24.87
CA LYS A 640 -15.37 -19.53 24.86
C LYS A 640 -15.18 -20.96 24.40
N GLU A 641 -14.21 -21.21 23.53
CA GLU A 641 -13.92 -22.55 22.99
C GLU A 641 -13.25 -23.47 24.03
N TRP A 642 -12.68 -22.91 25.11
CA TRP A 642 -11.86 -23.65 26.09
C TRP A 642 -12.44 -23.76 27.50
N TYR A 643 -13.45 -22.96 27.82
CA TYR A 643 -14.07 -22.91 29.14
C TYR A 643 -15.58 -22.75 29.02
N LYS A 644 -16.32 -23.55 29.78
CA LYS A 644 -17.77 -23.38 29.94
C LYS A 644 -18.08 -22.24 30.90
N ASN A 645 -19.25 -21.62 30.75
CA ASN A 645 -19.63 -20.46 31.56
C ASN A 645 -19.67 -20.79 33.06
N GLU A 646 -20.07 -22.02 33.41
CA GLU A 646 -20.15 -22.50 34.79
C GLU A 646 -18.77 -22.71 35.42
N GLU A 647 -17.75 -23.04 34.62
CA GLU A 647 -16.37 -23.26 35.07
C GLU A 647 -15.63 -21.94 35.35
N LEU A 648 -16.15 -20.84 34.82
CA LEU A 648 -15.59 -19.49 34.97
C LEU A 648 -16.20 -18.74 36.16
N LYS A 649 -17.44 -19.06 36.54
CA LYS A 649 -18.11 -18.37 37.65
C LYS A 649 -17.35 -18.60 38.96
N ASP A 650 -17.25 -17.55 39.77
CA ASP A 650 -16.56 -17.50 41.06
C ASP A 650 -15.03 -17.72 41.02
N LYS A 651 -14.47 -17.89 39.82
CA LYS A 651 -13.04 -18.13 39.63
C LYS A 651 -12.21 -16.88 39.86
N LYS A 652 -11.04 -17.05 40.49
CA LYS A 652 -10.04 -15.99 40.71
C LYS A 652 -8.99 -16.02 39.59
N ILE A 653 -8.91 -14.94 38.82
CA ILE A 653 -8.02 -14.77 37.66
C ILE A 653 -7.11 -13.56 37.82
N VAL A 654 -5.99 -13.51 37.10
CA VAL A 654 -5.12 -12.33 37.04
C VAL A 654 -5.49 -11.48 35.82
N VAL A 655 -5.65 -10.18 36.05
CA VAL A 655 -6.16 -9.22 35.05
C VAL A 655 -5.27 -7.99 34.99
N VAL A 656 -5.00 -7.51 33.78
CA VAL A 656 -4.37 -6.22 33.52
C VAL A 656 -5.42 -5.12 33.70
N THR A 657 -5.24 -4.27 34.71
CA THR A 657 -6.22 -3.26 35.14
C THR A 657 -5.90 -1.84 34.69
N ASN A 658 -4.69 -1.60 34.18
CA ASN A 658 -4.33 -0.31 33.59
C ASN A 658 -4.25 -0.36 32.06
N LEU A 659 -4.77 -1.40 31.40
CA LEU A 659 -4.85 -1.41 29.94
C LEU A 659 -5.91 -0.43 29.46
N GLN A 660 -5.61 0.30 28.39
CA GLN A 660 -6.56 1.21 27.75
C GLN A 660 -7.84 0.45 27.37
N PRO A 661 -9.03 0.99 27.70
CA PRO A 661 -10.29 0.35 27.34
C PRO A 661 -10.40 0.16 25.82
N ALA A 662 -10.93 -1.00 25.42
CA ALA A 662 -11.14 -1.35 24.02
C ALA A 662 -12.62 -1.67 23.78
N GLU A 663 -13.11 -1.36 22.57
CA GLU A 663 -14.42 -1.80 22.13
C GLU A 663 -14.24 -3.03 21.24
N ILE A 664 -14.74 -4.17 21.71
CA ILE A 664 -14.60 -5.47 21.05
C ILE A 664 -15.99 -5.89 20.58
N ARG A 665 -16.22 -5.82 19.27
CA ARG A 665 -17.49 -6.21 18.63
C ARG A 665 -18.73 -5.50 19.22
N GLY A 666 -18.57 -4.23 19.59
CA GLY A 666 -19.64 -3.39 20.14
C GLY A 666 -19.74 -3.40 21.68
N GLU A 667 -18.98 -4.28 22.35
CA GLU A 667 -18.94 -4.36 23.81
C GLU A 667 -17.65 -3.77 24.36
N LYS A 668 -17.74 -2.98 25.43
CA LYS A 668 -16.57 -2.35 26.05
C LYS A 668 -15.85 -3.35 26.97
N SER A 669 -14.53 -3.44 26.79
CA SER A 669 -13.60 -4.19 27.62
C SER A 669 -12.67 -3.23 28.33
N TYR A 670 -12.72 -3.19 29.67
CA TYR A 670 -11.96 -2.25 30.50
C TYR A 670 -10.71 -2.90 31.13
N GLY A 671 -10.23 -3.98 30.53
CA GLY A 671 -9.09 -4.74 31.02
C GLY A 671 -8.89 -6.00 30.19
N MET A 672 -7.93 -6.82 30.60
CA MET A 672 -7.58 -8.04 29.89
C MET A 672 -7.17 -9.12 30.88
N LEU A 673 -7.78 -10.31 30.78
CA LEU A 673 -7.31 -11.47 31.52
C LEU A 673 -6.02 -12.01 30.91
N LEU A 674 -5.20 -12.67 31.72
CA LEU A 674 -3.96 -13.29 31.24
C LEU A 674 -4.14 -14.79 31.02
N ALA A 675 -3.61 -15.31 29.91
CA ALA A 675 -3.67 -16.73 29.57
C ALA A 675 -2.41 -17.21 28.82
N VAL A 676 -2.22 -18.52 28.79
CA VAL A 676 -1.23 -19.19 27.94
C VAL A 676 -1.95 -20.09 26.96
N GLU A 677 -1.62 -19.97 25.68
CA GLU A 677 -2.09 -20.87 24.64
C GLU A 677 -0.90 -21.60 24.00
N LYS A 678 -0.95 -22.94 23.97
CA LYS A 678 0.03 -23.77 23.29
C LYS A 678 -0.62 -25.03 22.74
N ALA A 679 -0.37 -25.32 21.45
CA ALA A 679 -0.87 -26.50 20.75
C ALA A 679 -2.39 -26.70 20.90
N GLY A 680 -3.17 -25.62 20.82
CA GLY A 680 -4.64 -25.65 20.93
C GLY A 680 -5.19 -25.76 22.35
N ASN A 681 -4.34 -25.85 23.37
CA ASN A 681 -4.74 -25.82 24.78
C ASN A 681 -4.56 -24.41 25.36
N LEU A 682 -5.56 -23.94 26.11
CA LEU A 682 -5.54 -22.66 26.80
C LEU A 682 -5.65 -22.84 28.32
N GLY A 683 -4.69 -22.27 29.04
CA GLY A 683 -4.64 -22.21 30.50
C GLY A 683 -4.71 -20.77 31.00
N LEU A 684 -5.67 -20.48 31.89
CA LEU A 684 -5.78 -19.16 32.53
C LEU A 684 -4.70 -18.97 33.58
N VAL A 685 -4.25 -17.73 33.77
CA VAL A 685 -3.38 -17.33 34.87
C VAL A 685 -4.25 -17.05 36.10
N THR A 686 -4.05 -17.82 37.17
CA THR A 686 -4.95 -17.85 38.34
C THR A 686 -4.19 -17.87 39.67
N VAL A 687 -4.95 -17.70 40.75
CA VAL A 687 -4.48 -17.77 42.14
C VAL A 687 -5.57 -18.40 43.00
N LYS A 688 -5.23 -19.20 44.01
CA LYS A 688 -6.23 -19.99 44.75
C LYS A 688 -6.79 -19.24 45.96
N LYS A 689 -5.95 -18.61 46.76
CA LYS A 689 -6.31 -18.08 48.09
C LYS A 689 -6.34 -16.56 48.17
N ALA A 690 -5.61 -15.83 47.34
CA ALA A 690 -5.56 -14.36 47.37
C ALA A 690 -6.95 -13.72 47.16
N GLU A 691 -7.25 -12.65 47.90
CA GLU A 691 -8.55 -11.97 47.82
C GLU A 691 -8.70 -11.09 46.57
N PRO A 692 -9.92 -10.87 46.05
CA PRO A 692 -10.16 -9.95 44.94
C PRO A 692 -9.59 -8.55 45.23
N GLY A 693 -8.92 -7.95 44.25
CA GLY A 693 -8.23 -6.68 44.38
C GLY A 693 -6.78 -6.77 44.86
N THR A 694 -6.30 -7.95 45.27
CA THR A 694 -4.90 -8.16 45.65
C THR A 694 -3.98 -7.84 44.47
N GLN A 695 -2.94 -7.03 44.71
CA GLN A 695 -1.96 -6.67 43.70
C GLN A 695 -1.05 -7.87 43.37
N VAL A 696 -0.80 -8.10 42.08
CA VAL A 696 0.13 -9.13 41.59
C VAL A 696 1.44 -8.48 41.18
N LEU A 697 2.55 -8.93 41.78
CA LEU A 697 3.88 -8.32 41.65
C LEU A 697 4.97 -9.36 41.44
N ILE A 698 6.11 -8.90 40.92
CA ILE A 698 7.40 -9.59 41.06
C ILE A 698 8.25 -8.88 42.12
N GLU A 699 9.25 -9.57 42.66
CA GLU A 699 10.14 -9.01 43.68
C GLU A 699 10.86 -7.74 43.19
N GLY A 700 10.70 -6.65 43.96
CA GLY A 700 11.27 -5.33 43.68
C GLY A 700 10.46 -4.47 42.69
N ALA A 701 9.32 -4.94 42.19
CA ALA A 701 8.47 -4.16 41.31
C ALA A 701 7.71 -3.05 42.05
N LYS A 702 7.54 -1.90 41.38
CA LYS A 702 6.68 -0.81 41.81
C LYS A 702 5.66 -0.56 40.70
N PRO A 703 4.47 -1.18 40.76
CA PRO A 703 3.48 -1.06 39.70
C PRO A 703 2.94 0.36 39.66
N ASP A 704 2.50 0.78 38.48
CA ASP A 704 1.86 2.07 38.30
C ASP A 704 0.36 1.91 38.03
N ASN A 705 -0.45 2.92 38.34
CA ASN A 705 -1.86 2.99 37.96
C ASN A 705 -2.08 3.70 36.61
N GLU A 706 -1.03 4.21 35.97
CA GLU A 706 -1.14 4.89 34.70
C GLU A 706 -1.60 3.97 33.55
N ILE A 707 -2.45 4.49 32.65
CA ILE A 707 -3.04 3.72 31.54
C ILE A 707 -1.97 3.37 30.48
N ILE A 708 -1.88 2.09 30.12
CA ILE A 708 -0.97 1.57 29.08
C ILE A 708 -1.75 1.08 27.85
N THR A 709 -1.11 1.14 26.70
CA THR A 709 -1.60 0.63 25.43
C THR A 709 -1.33 -0.87 25.27
N LEU A 710 -2.01 -1.52 24.34
CA LEU A 710 -1.76 -2.93 24.01
C LEU A 710 -0.35 -3.19 23.50
N GLU A 711 0.25 -2.22 22.80
CA GLU A 711 1.64 -2.33 22.32
C GLU A 711 2.65 -2.23 23.46
N GLU A 712 2.45 -1.30 24.41
CA GLU A 712 3.25 -1.25 25.65
C GLU A 712 3.14 -2.56 26.42
N PHE A 713 1.93 -3.13 26.57
CA PHE A 713 1.75 -4.45 27.18
C PHE A 713 2.55 -5.56 26.45
N LYS A 714 2.52 -5.60 25.11
CA LYS A 714 3.21 -6.62 24.31
C LYS A 714 4.73 -6.63 24.47
N THR A 715 5.33 -5.51 24.88
CA THR A 715 6.77 -5.43 25.20
C THR A 715 7.14 -6.13 26.50
N VAL A 716 6.18 -6.33 27.42
CA VAL A 716 6.43 -6.98 28.71
C VAL A 716 6.54 -8.51 28.53
N LYS A 717 7.63 -9.09 29.03
CA LYS A 717 7.94 -10.52 28.86
C LYS A 717 7.34 -11.35 29.99
N LEU A 718 6.08 -11.76 29.83
CA LEU A 718 5.44 -12.72 30.73
C LEU A 718 5.53 -14.14 30.16
N LYS A 719 5.88 -15.12 31.01
CA LYS A 719 5.98 -16.53 30.62
C LYS A 719 5.50 -17.47 31.73
N ALA A 720 4.90 -18.59 31.35
CA ALA A 720 4.66 -19.72 32.21
C ALA A 720 5.80 -20.71 32.12
N LYS A 721 6.26 -21.17 33.29
CA LYS A 721 7.26 -22.23 33.45
C LYS A 721 6.93 -23.06 34.70
N ASP A 722 6.98 -24.37 34.62
CA ASP A 722 6.75 -25.28 35.75
C ASP A 722 5.39 -25.02 36.47
N GLY A 723 4.35 -24.71 35.69
CA GLY A 723 3.01 -24.38 36.16
C GLY A 723 2.86 -23.01 36.85
N LYS A 724 3.90 -22.17 36.86
CA LYS A 724 3.94 -20.87 37.54
C LYS A 724 4.17 -19.73 36.54
N ALA A 725 3.71 -18.53 36.86
CA ALA A 725 3.87 -17.34 36.02
C ALA A 725 5.12 -16.52 36.41
N TYR A 726 5.88 -16.07 35.42
CA TYR A 726 7.12 -15.31 35.59
C TYR A 726 7.18 -14.06 34.69
N SER A 727 7.92 -13.06 35.15
CA SER A 727 8.44 -11.95 34.34
C SER A 727 9.91 -11.79 34.62
N ASP A 728 10.75 -11.75 33.57
CA ASP A 728 12.22 -11.60 33.69
C ASP A 728 12.84 -12.53 34.75
N ASP A 729 12.43 -13.81 34.71
CA ASP A 729 12.84 -14.89 35.62
C ASP A 729 12.44 -14.74 37.10
N LYS A 730 11.65 -13.71 37.44
CA LYS A 730 11.03 -13.55 38.75
C LYS A 730 9.59 -14.02 38.74
N ILE A 731 9.21 -14.75 39.79
CA ILE A 731 7.87 -15.29 39.93
C ILE A 731 6.85 -14.20 40.26
N LEU A 732 5.67 -14.27 39.64
CA LEU A 732 4.52 -13.43 39.98
C LEU A 732 3.88 -13.95 41.27
N LYS A 733 3.65 -13.05 42.24
CA LYS A 733 2.98 -13.35 43.49
C LYS A 733 1.84 -12.38 43.77
N ALA A 734 0.76 -12.88 44.36
CA ALA A 734 -0.33 -12.10 44.92
C ALA A 734 -0.24 -12.18 46.45
N GLY A 735 0.37 -11.18 47.10
CA GLY A 735 0.82 -11.33 48.48
C GLY A 735 1.90 -12.41 48.61
N ASP A 736 1.69 -13.38 49.50
CA ASP A 736 2.62 -14.51 49.69
C ASP A 736 2.34 -15.70 48.75
N GLU A 737 1.26 -15.64 47.96
CA GLU A 737 0.84 -16.74 47.11
C GLU A 737 1.42 -16.61 45.69
N GLU A 738 1.94 -17.70 45.18
CA GLU A 738 2.45 -17.79 43.80
C GLU A 738 1.30 -17.85 42.78
N VAL A 739 1.44 -17.10 41.70
CA VAL A 739 0.51 -17.13 40.57
C VAL A 739 0.79 -18.35 39.71
N ILE A 740 -0.25 -19.12 39.43
CA ILE A 740 -0.19 -20.38 38.69
C ILE A 740 -0.85 -20.26 37.32
N VAL A 741 -0.52 -21.18 36.42
CA VAL A 741 -1.20 -21.32 35.13
C VAL A 741 -1.95 -22.65 35.10
N GLU A 742 -3.23 -22.58 34.77
CA GLU A 742 -4.08 -23.76 34.74
C GLU A 742 -3.68 -24.76 33.64
N LYS A 743 -4.10 -26.01 33.84
CA LYS A 743 -3.88 -27.12 32.90
C LYS A 743 -2.39 -27.37 32.57
N GLY A 744 -1.46 -26.78 33.34
CA GLY A 744 -0.02 -26.93 33.16
C GLY A 744 0.49 -26.38 31.82
N VAL A 745 -0.19 -25.39 31.23
CA VAL A 745 0.17 -24.88 29.90
C VAL A 745 1.39 -23.97 30.00
N GLU A 746 2.49 -24.41 29.40
CA GLU A 746 3.77 -23.69 29.40
C GLU A 746 3.93 -22.82 28.15
N GLY A 747 4.47 -21.60 28.28
CA GLY A 747 4.68 -20.72 27.14
C GLY A 747 4.61 -19.24 27.46
N LYS A 748 4.50 -18.41 26.41
CA LYS A 748 4.33 -16.95 26.60
C LYS A 748 2.93 -16.67 27.15
N ILE A 749 2.85 -15.93 28.24
CA ILE A 749 1.58 -15.40 28.78
C ILE A 749 1.20 -14.18 27.94
N ARG A 750 -0.08 -14.09 27.56
CA ARG A 750 -0.63 -12.99 26.78
C ARG A 750 -1.93 -12.48 27.37
#